data_AF-A0A0D2VPC2-F1
#
_entry.id   AF-A0A0D2VPC2-F1
#
_cell.length_a   1.000
_cell.length_b   1.000
_cell.length_c   1.000
_cell.angle_alpha   90.00
_cell.angle_beta   90.00
_cell.angle_gamma   90.00
#
_symmetry.space_group_name_H-M   'P 1'
#
loop_
_entity.id
_entity.type
_entity.pdbx_description
1 polymer ?
#
loop_
_entity_poly.entity_id
_entity_poly.type
_entity_poly.pdbx_seq_one_letter_code
_entity_poly.pdbx_strand_id
1 'polypeptide(L)'
;MFGQGEFGDSGSNSTTDSGAPDYVPAVLNDIRLIAAGVIVLLGVMLKPRTSEAHLKHMGPSVPIPMNFLENRSERLMTAFLFGSAGSSIFSVYFFDPLPDSVNTYYVQYYYMALLLQVAFQFYPLFVCHTYRDHPLMLVVGWLYSMYMFALLVYSTAIQANFFPFAVSVIPTLICMAIVVLHFTKGVFFLLTSKHSSSTASDHAETLEKYRVYVQSRLVARAGAPRAGFAPPTSSDGPGLRSGKIDRFLHDDSMKALLRPRGSLPVRFESVSPATASTTTTSPQSFTLPFYQTVPGFLYSPRLISTFVVTGVILFELFILLLFIALSVSDLLVELYRNAVSQHTLDEIQVISKVCALVAMALTILLLVWCAFQTILTYRSHICMMRRGNYSFIRPGILAQRRHMSDTVRYSGYQIAYMMLSFAFTSIVLLLVCSLIAMSLFVDAIREVFWPWALNYFFFPLLVSFGFMFFQYVLARFVFSVDMSMSIDNRRLWHNFDYFYIFVNIVVGLFSYLARVLKALLFIALFFSRLDKCVTLNDYEGWDQGYRAYIGFLMLDHYYGNPYLVLAVANFASHQSVDSHQALMQPASTRNSSGNGDNAAKRNRMSLHQKMSNRVLATSTSNDPYEPRSRPLLAHSDEENSYHTIARPRDPDSAGYTKARLRWQVAYTLLNNPHIIPLRKHHLGTSLFSVQYQLVAPSSSVTPSTSSDASRSSTTL
;
A
#
# COMPACT_ATOMS: atom_id res chain seq x y z
N MET A 1 32.55 -23.25 -6.73
CA MET A 1 32.99 -24.36 -5.87
C MET A 1 31.76 -25.19 -5.47
N PHE A 2 31.14 -25.79 -6.48
CA PHE A 2 30.20 -26.91 -6.35
C PHE A 2 30.67 -27.90 -7.39
N GLY A 3 31.80 -28.54 -7.08
CA GLY A 3 32.36 -29.64 -7.85
C GLY A 3 31.99 -30.91 -7.10
N GLN A 4 31.41 -31.86 -7.83
CA GLN A 4 31.15 -33.22 -7.37
C GLN A 4 32.41 -33.80 -6.72
N GLY A 5 32.28 -34.25 -5.48
CA GLY A 5 33.29 -35.10 -4.85
C GLY A 5 33.06 -36.53 -5.31
N GLU A 6 33.96 -37.02 -6.17
CA GLU A 6 34.14 -38.43 -6.46
C GLU A 6 34.44 -39.19 -5.15
N PHE A 7 33.65 -40.22 -4.85
CA PHE A 7 34.01 -41.26 -3.89
C PHE A 7 34.13 -42.58 -4.65
N GLY A 8 35.30 -43.20 -4.50
CA GLY A 8 35.82 -44.24 -5.39
C GLY A 8 35.04 -45.55 -5.46
N ASP A 9 35.18 -46.16 -6.63
CA ASP A 9 34.81 -47.53 -6.96
C ASP A 9 35.39 -48.56 -5.98
N SER A 10 34.52 -49.40 -5.45
CA SER A 10 34.83 -50.82 -5.24
C SER A 10 33.55 -51.63 -5.41
N GLY A 11 33.58 -52.52 -6.40
CA GLY A 11 32.41 -53.15 -7.00
C GLY A 11 31.49 -53.92 -6.06
N SER A 12 30.19 -53.80 -6.34
CA SER A 12 29.32 -54.97 -6.48
C SER A 12 28.12 -54.60 -7.36
N ASN A 13 27.93 -55.37 -8.43
CA ASN A 13 26.80 -55.28 -9.34
C ASN A 13 25.49 -55.46 -8.57
N SER A 14 24.70 -54.39 -8.46
CA SER A 14 23.25 -54.52 -8.35
C SER A 14 22.60 -53.39 -9.16
N THR A 15 22.04 -53.78 -10.29
CA THR A 15 21.13 -52.97 -11.10
C THR A 15 19.86 -52.75 -10.28
N THR A 16 19.80 -51.62 -9.57
CA THR A 16 18.55 -51.03 -9.11
C THR A 16 18.38 -49.69 -9.82
N ASP A 17 17.30 -49.59 -10.59
CA ASP A 17 16.81 -48.38 -11.25
C ASP A 17 16.85 -47.19 -10.28
N SER A 18 17.81 -46.30 -10.50
CA SER A 18 17.98 -45.03 -9.80
C SER A 18 17.65 -43.84 -10.72
N GLY A 19 16.72 -44.04 -11.67
CA GLY A 19 16.18 -42.98 -12.54
C GLY A 19 14.91 -42.28 -12.00
N ALA A 20 14.45 -42.62 -10.79
CA ALA A 20 13.15 -42.20 -10.26
C ALA A 20 13.04 -40.83 -9.53
N PRO A 21 14.11 -40.12 -9.09
CA PRO A 21 13.90 -38.91 -8.27
C PRO A 21 13.45 -37.67 -9.06
N ASP A 22 13.83 -37.54 -10.34
CA ASP A 22 13.57 -36.32 -11.13
C ASP A 22 12.26 -36.35 -11.92
N TYR A 23 11.67 -37.53 -12.12
CA TYR A 23 10.42 -37.68 -12.90
C TYR A 23 9.17 -37.25 -12.12
N VAL A 24 9.13 -37.52 -10.82
CA VAL A 24 7.95 -37.25 -9.97
C VAL A 24 7.62 -35.76 -9.84
N PRO A 25 8.59 -34.85 -9.62
CA PRO A 25 8.33 -33.41 -9.52
C PRO A 25 7.79 -32.80 -10.83
N ALA A 26 8.30 -33.24 -11.97
CA ALA A 26 7.88 -32.76 -13.29
C ALA A 26 6.42 -33.12 -13.57
N VAL A 27 6.04 -34.38 -13.35
CA VAL A 27 4.65 -34.84 -13.52
C VAL A 27 3.69 -34.11 -12.57
N LEU A 28 4.11 -33.87 -11.32
CA LEU A 28 3.33 -33.07 -10.36
C LEU A 28 3.10 -31.64 -10.84
N ASN A 29 4.10 -31.04 -11.48
CA ASN A 29 4.02 -29.69 -12.04
C ASN A 29 3.01 -29.61 -13.20
N ASP A 30 3.02 -30.61 -14.08
CA ASP A 30 2.06 -30.72 -15.19
C ASP A 30 0.63 -30.91 -14.68
N ILE A 31 0.45 -31.77 -13.67
CA ILE A 31 -0.86 -31.98 -13.03
C ILE A 31 -1.37 -30.66 -12.40
N ARG A 32 -0.51 -29.89 -11.73
CA ARG A 32 -0.88 -28.57 -11.17
C ARG A 32 -1.35 -27.62 -12.26
N LEU A 33 -0.64 -27.59 -13.39
CA LEU A 33 -0.96 -26.70 -14.51
C LEU A 33 -2.31 -27.06 -15.14
N ILE A 34 -2.55 -28.36 -15.38
CA ILE A 34 -3.81 -28.87 -15.92
C ILE A 34 -4.95 -28.56 -14.94
N ALA A 35 -4.77 -28.86 -13.65
CA ALA A 35 -5.77 -28.56 -12.63
C ALA A 35 -6.09 -27.05 -12.58
N ALA A 36 -5.08 -26.20 -12.65
CA ALA A 36 -5.28 -24.75 -12.69
C ALA A 36 -6.08 -24.31 -13.93
N GLY A 37 -5.76 -24.84 -15.11
CA GLY A 37 -6.50 -24.57 -16.34
C GLY A 37 -7.98 -24.98 -16.26
N VAL A 38 -8.26 -26.15 -15.71
CA VAL A 38 -9.64 -26.66 -15.53
C VAL A 38 -10.44 -25.77 -14.58
N ILE A 39 -9.86 -25.33 -13.45
CA ILE A 39 -10.53 -24.46 -12.49
C ILE A 39 -10.79 -23.06 -13.08
N VAL A 40 -9.83 -22.52 -13.85
CA VAL A 40 -10.03 -21.23 -14.54
C VAL A 40 -11.15 -21.33 -15.56
N LEU A 41 -11.20 -22.41 -16.35
CA LEU A 41 -12.29 -22.67 -17.29
C LEU A 41 -13.65 -22.77 -16.57
N LEU A 42 -13.70 -23.50 -15.45
CA LEU A 42 -14.87 -23.57 -14.58
C LEU A 42 -15.30 -22.17 -14.11
N GLY A 43 -14.35 -21.28 -13.80
CA GLY A 43 -14.59 -19.88 -13.44
C GLY A 43 -15.18 -19.05 -14.56
N VAL A 44 -14.72 -19.26 -15.79
CA VAL A 44 -15.33 -18.64 -16.97
C VAL A 44 -16.78 -19.10 -17.14
N MET A 45 -17.08 -20.39 -16.91
CA MET A 45 -18.43 -20.95 -17.08
C MET A 45 -19.40 -20.57 -15.95
N LEU A 46 -18.92 -20.54 -14.71
CA LEU A 46 -19.73 -20.24 -13.52
C LEU A 46 -19.88 -18.73 -13.26
N LYS A 47 -19.16 -17.87 -13.99
CA LYS A 47 -19.33 -16.41 -13.90
C LYS A 47 -20.81 -16.08 -14.13
N PRO A 48 -21.53 -15.50 -13.16
CA PRO A 48 -22.92 -15.17 -13.36
C PRO A 48 -23.04 -14.15 -14.50
N ARG A 49 -23.88 -14.44 -15.50
CA ARG A 49 -24.19 -13.53 -16.63
C ARG A 49 -24.97 -12.28 -16.19
N THR A 50 -24.93 -11.94 -14.91
CA THR A 50 -25.66 -10.82 -14.32
C THR A 50 -24.89 -9.53 -14.54
N SER A 51 -25.26 -8.87 -15.65
CA SER A 51 -25.44 -7.42 -15.73
C SER A 51 -24.26 -6.49 -15.36
N GLU A 52 -23.02 -6.81 -15.70
CA GLU A 52 -22.05 -5.73 -15.98
C GLU A 52 -22.32 -5.21 -17.40
N ALA A 53 -23.30 -4.30 -17.52
CA ALA A 53 -23.71 -3.71 -18.81
C ALA A 53 -22.55 -3.03 -19.56
N HIS A 54 -21.46 -2.70 -18.86
CA HIS A 54 -20.27 -2.06 -19.43
C HIS A 54 -19.24 -3.03 -20.03
N LEU A 55 -19.33 -4.33 -19.76
CA LEU A 55 -18.43 -5.35 -20.32
C LEU A 55 -19.01 -6.12 -21.51
N LYS A 56 -20.20 -5.76 -22.00
CA LYS A 56 -20.86 -6.43 -23.14
C LYS A 56 -20.09 -6.39 -24.47
N HIS A 57 -19.02 -5.59 -24.57
CA HIS A 57 -18.21 -5.47 -25.79
C HIS A 57 -16.91 -6.29 -25.78
N MET A 58 -16.58 -6.98 -24.69
CA MET A 58 -15.49 -7.97 -24.67
C MET A 58 -16.08 -9.37 -24.66
N GLY A 59 -15.45 -10.32 -25.35
CA GLY A 59 -15.88 -11.73 -25.44
C GLY A 59 -15.92 -12.44 -24.07
N PRO A 60 -15.89 -13.79 -24.01
CA PRO A 60 -15.80 -14.50 -22.73
C PRO A 60 -14.58 -14.01 -21.93
N SER A 61 -14.82 -13.10 -20.98
CA SER A 61 -13.78 -12.45 -20.20
C SER A 61 -13.32 -13.42 -19.12
N VAL A 62 -12.02 -13.66 -19.03
CA VAL A 62 -11.41 -14.43 -17.93
C VAL A 62 -11.89 -13.87 -16.58
N PRO A 63 -12.24 -14.72 -15.60
CA PRO A 63 -12.67 -14.26 -14.28
C PRO A 63 -11.59 -13.38 -13.65
N ILE A 64 -11.97 -12.20 -13.15
CA ILE A 64 -11.04 -11.31 -12.43
C ILE A 64 -10.53 -12.08 -11.20
N PRO A 65 -9.19 -12.23 -11.03
CA PRO A 65 -8.65 -13.03 -9.93
C PRO A 65 -8.90 -12.34 -8.60
N MET A 66 -8.78 -11.01 -8.56
CA MET A 66 -9.02 -10.22 -7.37
C MET A 66 -9.20 -8.74 -7.70
N ASN A 67 -10.11 -8.08 -7.00
CA ASN A 67 -10.35 -6.65 -7.15
C ASN A 67 -9.53 -5.84 -6.12
N PHE A 68 -8.32 -5.45 -6.49
CA PHE A 68 -7.42 -4.66 -5.64
C PHE A 68 -7.95 -3.27 -5.26
N LEU A 69 -8.98 -2.78 -5.96
CA LEU A 69 -9.45 -1.40 -5.85
C LEU A 69 -10.65 -1.28 -4.90
N GLU A 70 -11.58 -2.23 -4.95
CA GLU A 70 -12.88 -2.12 -4.27
C GLU A 70 -12.97 -2.95 -2.99
N ASN A 71 -12.37 -4.15 -2.94
CA ASN A 71 -12.58 -5.09 -1.83
C ASN A 71 -11.56 -4.87 -0.69
N ARG A 72 -11.83 -3.91 0.20
CA ARG A 72 -10.93 -3.55 1.33
C ARG A 72 -11.20 -4.30 2.65
N SER A 73 -12.26 -5.09 2.75
CA SER A 73 -12.64 -5.86 3.94
C SER A 73 -11.71 -7.05 4.18
N GLU A 74 -11.51 -7.90 3.17
CA GLU A 74 -10.73 -9.14 3.26
C GLU A 74 -9.25 -8.97 2.88
N ARG A 75 -8.70 -7.77 3.07
CA ARG A 75 -7.31 -7.40 2.68
C ARG A 75 -6.21 -8.30 3.25
N LEU A 76 -6.43 -8.89 4.42
CA LEU A 76 -5.47 -9.82 5.04
C LEU A 76 -5.45 -11.15 4.31
N MET A 77 -6.61 -11.65 3.88
CA MET A 77 -6.71 -12.91 3.13
C MET A 77 -6.00 -12.80 1.79
N THR A 78 -6.22 -11.70 1.08
CA THR A 78 -5.44 -11.33 -0.11
C THR A 78 -3.93 -11.40 0.15
N ALA A 79 -3.48 -10.86 1.28
CA ALA A 79 -2.07 -10.83 1.61
C ALA A 79 -1.49 -12.23 1.87
N PHE A 80 -2.23 -13.11 2.55
CA PHE A 80 -1.81 -14.50 2.77
C PHE A 80 -1.80 -15.34 1.49
N LEU A 81 -2.76 -15.11 0.57
CA LEU A 81 -2.78 -15.76 -0.75
C LEU A 81 -1.57 -15.38 -1.61
N PHE A 82 -1.14 -14.12 -1.56
CA PHE A 82 0.10 -13.72 -2.21
C PHE A 82 1.33 -14.25 -1.46
N GLY A 83 1.30 -14.24 -0.13
CA GLY A 83 2.38 -14.74 0.72
C GLY A 83 2.66 -16.24 0.49
N SER A 84 1.65 -17.05 0.21
CA SER A 84 1.83 -18.47 -0.10
C SER A 84 2.56 -18.73 -1.42
N ALA A 85 2.46 -17.82 -2.39
CA ALA A 85 3.23 -17.89 -3.63
C ALA A 85 4.69 -17.41 -3.45
N GLY A 86 5.03 -16.82 -2.30
CA GLY A 86 6.34 -16.18 -2.04
C GLY A 86 7.54 -17.12 -2.23
N SER A 87 7.49 -18.32 -1.63
CA SER A 87 8.59 -19.29 -1.73
C SER A 87 8.74 -19.83 -3.15
N SER A 88 7.64 -20.05 -3.87
CA SER A 88 7.71 -20.44 -5.29
C SER A 88 8.32 -19.35 -6.15
N ILE A 89 8.13 -18.06 -5.83
CA ILE A 89 8.82 -16.98 -6.55
C ILE A 89 10.32 -17.01 -6.20
N PHE A 90 10.67 -17.23 -4.92
CA PHE A 90 12.05 -17.28 -4.47
C PHE A 90 12.83 -18.46 -5.09
N SER A 91 12.24 -19.66 -5.12
CA SER A 91 12.89 -20.87 -5.64
C SER A 91 13.29 -20.75 -7.10
N VAL A 92 12.44 -20.12 -7.91
CA VAL A 92 12.67 -19.90 -9.35
C VAL A 92 13.91 -19.07 -9.63
N TYR A 93 14.20 -18.09 -8.77
CA TYR A 93 15.35 -17.21 -8.97
C TYR A 93 16.67 -17.80 -8.45
N PHE A 94 16.63 -18.63 -7.40
CA PHE A 94 17.84 -19.04 -6.68
C PHE A 94 18.18 -20.53 -6.78
N PHE A 95 17.19 -21.40 -6.95
CA PHE A 95 17.38 -22.86 -6.82
C PHE A 95 17.05 -23.65 -8.08
N ASP A 96 16.19 -23.13 -8.98
CA ASP A 96 15.82 -23.86 -10.19
C ASP A 96 16.99 -23.90 -11.19
N PRO A 97 17.54 -25.10 -11.49
CA PRO A 97 18.64 -25.24 -12.43
C PRO A 97 18.15 -24.95 -13.85
N LEU A 98 19.02 -24.35 -14.65
CA LEU A 98 18.78 -24.18 -16.08
C LEU A 98 18.81 -25.55 -16.77
N PRO A 99 17.81 -25.87 -17.62
CA PRO A 99 17.89 -27.06 -18.45
C PRO A 99 19.06 -26.92 -19.45
N ASP A 100 19.85 -27.98 -19.61
CA ASP A 100 21.02 -28.00 -20.51
C ASP A 100 20.65 -27.67 -21.99
N SER A 101 19.38 -27.81 -22.35
CA SER A 101 18.84 -27.53 -23.69
C SER A 101 18.59 -26.06 -23.99
N VAL A 102 18.60 -25.17 -22.99
CA VAL A 102 18.27 -23.75 -23.17
C VAL A 102 19.53 -22.96 -23.52
N ASN A 103 19.57 -22.38 -24.72
CA ASN A 103 20.66 -21.51 -25.15
C ASN A 103 20.72 -20.24 -24.28
N THR A 104 21.94 -19.77 -23.95
CA THR A 104 22.22 -18.64 -23.03
C THR A 104 21.44 -17.37 -23.38
N TYR A 105 21.17 -17.11 -24.66
CA TYR A 105 20.38 -15.95 -25.10
C TYR A 105 18.91 -15.98 -24.66
N TYR A 106 18.32 -17.16 -24.46
CA TYR A 106 16.91 -17.32 -24.11
C TYR A 106 16.63 -17.48 -22.61
N VAL A 107 17.69 -17.45 -21.78
CA VAL A 107 17.61 -17.66 -20.34
C VAL A 107 16.65 -16.70 -19.65
N GLN A 108 16.70 -15.41 -20.00
CA GLN A 108 15.81 -14.41 -19.40
C GLN A 108 14.34 -14.66 -19.76
N TYR A 109 14.06 -15.04 -21.01
CA TYR A 109 12.70 -15.37 -21.45
C TYR A 109 12.18 -16.64 -20.77
N TYR A 110 13.06 -17.62 -20.54
CA TYR A 110 12.73 -18.83 -19.81
C TYR A 110 12.30 -18.54 -18.36
N TYR A 111 13.09 -17.76 -17.60
CA TYR A 111 12.71 -17.38 -16.23
C TYR A 111 11.43 -16.54 -16.18
N MET A 112 11.21 -15.64 -17.15
CA MET A 112 9.95 -14.91 -17.27
C MET A 112 8.76 -15.84 -17.53
N ALA A 113 8.91 -16.84 -18.39
CA ALA A 113 7.88 -17.84 -18.64
C ALA A 113 7.59 -18.70 -17.40
N LEU A 114 8.62 -19.05 -16.63
CA LEU A 114 8.48 -19.84 -15.41
C LEU A 114 7.77 -19.05 -14.30
N LEU A 115 8.05 -17.75 -14.13
CA LEU A 115 7.29 -16.89 -13.23
C LEU A 115 5.82 -16.74 -13.67
N LEU A 116 5.57 -16.66 -14.98
CA LEU A 116 4.20 -16.63 -15.51
C LEU A 116 3.48 -17.95 -15.24
N GLN A 117 4.18 -19.08 -15.33
CA GLN A 117 3.67 -20.40 -14.98
C GLN A 117 3.30 -20.47 -13.49
N VAL A 118 4.16 -20.00 -12.59
CA VAL A 118 3.86 -19.90 -11.15
C VAL A 118 2.62 -19.03 -10.93
N ALA A 119 2.54 -17.86 -11.58
CA ALA A 119 1.37 -16.99 -11.47
C ALA A 119 0.08 -17.71 -11.92
N PHE A 120 0.14 -18.50 -13.00
CA PHE A 120 -1.00 -19.28 -13.48
C PHE A 120 -1.39 -20.41 -12.51
N GLN A 121 -0.43 -21.05 -11.85
CA GLN A 121 -0.71 -22.09 -10.85
C GLN A 121 -1.42 -21.54 -9.61
N PHE A 122 -1.07 -20.35 -9.14
CA PHE A 122 -1.74 -19.76 -7.97
C PHE A 122 -3.05 -19.03 -8.34
N TYR A 123 -3.28 -18.72 -9.62
CA TYR A 123 -4.47 -18.02 -10.11
C TYR A 123 -5.82 -18.61 -9.66
N PRO A 124 -6.05 -19.95 -9.69
CA PRO A 124 -7.29 -20.57 -9.23
C PRO A 124 -7.65 -20.22 -7.79
N LEU A 125 -6.67 -20.13 -6.88
CA LEU A 125 -6.93 -19.78 -5.48
C LEU A 125 -7.53 -18.37 -5.35
N PHE A 126 -7.04 -17.42 -6.15
CA PHE A 126 -7.57 -16.06 -6.20
C PHE A 126 -9.00 -16.03 -6.79
N VAL A 127 -9.23 -16.76 -7.88
CA VAL A 127 -10.57 -16.85 -8.49
C VAL A 127 -11.57 -17.46 -7.51
N CYS A 128 -11.24 -18.58 -6.87
CA CYS A 128 -12.13 -19.23 -5.90
C CYS A 128 -12.43 -18.34 -4.69
N HIS A 129 -11.49 -17.47 -4.29
CA HIS A 129 -11.73 -16.47 -3.25
C HIS A 129 -12.67 -15.36 -3.72
N THR A 130 -12.52 -14.85 -4.96
CA THR A 130 -13.39 -13.80 -5.49
C THR A 130 -14.82 -14.28 -5.71
N TYR A 131 -15.03 -15.52 -6.17
CA TYR A 131 -16.35 -16.11 -6.40
C TYR A 131 -16.81 -16.99 -5.23
N ARG A 132 -16.44 -16.64 -4.00
CA ARG A 132 -16.75 -17.41 -2.79
C ARG A 132 -18.24 -17.62 -2.56
N ASP A 133 -19.09 -16.73 -3.07
CA ASP A 133 -20.55 -16.84 -3.00
C ASP A 133 -21.12 -18.07 -3.74
N HIS A 134 -20.36 -18.62 -4.70
CA HIS A 134 -20.76 -19.83 -5.39
C HIS A 134 -20.26 -21.08 -4.63
N PRO A 135 -21.15 -21.99 -4.19
CA PRO A 135 -20.77 -23.14 -3.37
C PRO A 135 -19.80 -24.08 -4.08
N LEU A 136 -19.93 -24.25 -5.40
CA LEU A 136 -19.00 -25.06 -6.20
C LEU A 136 -17.58 -24.48 -6.17
N MET A 137 -17.43 -23.17 -6.32
CA MET A 137 -16.11 -22.52 -6.30
C MET A 137 -15.44 -22.56 -4.94
N LEU A 138 -16.23 -22.46 -3.88
CA LEU A 138 -15.76 -22.61 -2.53
C LEU A 138 -15.21 -24.02 -2.25
N VAL A 139 -15.94 -25.07 -2.68
CA VAL A 139 -15.50 -26.47 -2.50
C VAL A 139 -14.27 -26.78 -3.35
N VAL A 140 -14.25 -26.34 -4.61
CA VAL A 140 -13.09 -26.50 -5.50
C VAL A 140 -11.87 -25.77 -4.96
N GLY A 141 -12.03 -24.54 -4.47
CA GLY A 141 -10.98 -23.77 -3.80
C GLY A 141 -10.44 -24.47 -2.55
N TRP A 142 -11.32 -25.06 -1.74
CA TRP A 142 -10.92 -25.84 -0.56
C TRP A 142 -10.06 -27.06 -0.94
N LEU A 143 -10.51 -27.87 -1.89
CA LEU A 143 -9.75 -29.04 -2.38
C LEU A 143 -8.40 -28.63 -2.97
N TYR A 144 -8.38 -27.58 -3.80
CA TYR A 144 -7.14 -27.09 -4.41
C TYR A 144 -6.16 -26.52 -3.38
N SER A 145 -6.65 -25.80 -2.36
CA SER A 145 -5.81 -25.29 -1.27
C SER A 145 -5.19 -26.42 -0.43
N MET A 146 -5.95 -27.50 -0.17
CA MET A 146 -5.45 -28.69 0.54
C MET A 146 -4.41 -29.42 -0.28
N TYR A 147 -4.65 -29.59 -1.58
CA TYR A 147 -3.69 -30.19 -2.50
C TYR A 147 -2.36 -29.42 -2.51
N MET A 148 -2.40 -28.09 -2.67
CA MET A 148 -1.21 -27.25 -2.66
C MET A 148 -0.48 -27.27 -1.30
N PHE A 149 -1.22 -27.33 -0.18
CA PHE A 149 -0.61 -27.47 1.16
C PHE A 149 0.06 -28.83 1.35
N ALA A 150 -0.61 -29.93 0.96
CA ALA A 150 -0.06 -31.28 1.07
C ALA A 150 1.24 -31.43 0.25
N LEU A 151 1.27 -30.83 -0.95
CA LEU A 151 2.45 -30.78 -1.78
C LEU A 151 3.61 -29.99 -1.17
N LEU A 152 3.31 -28.86 -0.54
CA LEU A 152 4.30 -28.06 0.16
C LEU A 152 4.92 -28.87 1.31
N VAL A 153 4.09 -29.52 2.13
CA VAL A 153 4.54 -30.40 3.22
C VAL A 153 5.37 -31.57 2.69
N TYR A 154 4.94 -32.21 1.60
CA TYR A 154 5.68 -33.30 0.97
C TYR A 154 7.07 -32.85 0.48
N SER A 155 7.15 -31.69 -0.19
CA SER A 155 8.43 -31.14 -0.65
C SER A 155 9.38 -30.83 0.51
N THR A 156 8.86 -30.31 1.63
CA THR A 156 9.67 -30.07 2.84
C THR A 156 10.11 -31.36 3.52
N ALA A 157 9.30 -32.43 3.45
CA ALA A 157 9.64 -33.72 4.04
C ALA A 157 10.77 -34.43 3.28
N ILE A 158 10.77 -34.36 1.94
CA ILE A 158 11.85 -34.93 1.11
C ILE A 158 13.19 -34.25 1.42
N GLN A 159 13.18 -32.92 1.55
CA GLN A 159 14.39 -32.12 1.76
C GLN A 159 14.71 -31.89 3.25
N ALA A 160 14.08 -32.64 4.16
CA ALA A 160 14.22 -32.46 5.61
C ALA A 160 15.67 -32.65 6.11
N ASN A 161 16.50 -33.39 5.37
CA ASN A 161 17.92 -33.56 5.69
C ASN A 161 18.73 -32.26 5.57
N PHE A 162 18.24 -31.29 4.80
CA PHE A 162 18.85 -29.97 4.67
C PHE A 162 18.11 -28.95 5.55
N PHE A 163 18.53 -28.88 6.81
CA PHE A 163 17.90 -28.03 7.85
C PHE A 163 17.63 -26.57 7.42
N PRO A 164 18.55 -25.85 6.72
CA PRO A 164 18.29 -24.48 6.30
C PRO A 164 17.08 -24.35 5.36
N PHE A 165 16.87 -25.32 4.47
CA PHE A 165 15.71 -25.31 3.57
C PHE A 165 14.42 -25.54 4.35
N ALA A 166 14.39 -26.55 5.24
CA ALA A 166 13.20 -26.82 6.06
C ALA A 166 12.76 -25.61 6.90
N VAL A 167 13.72 -24.86 7.46
CA VAL A 167 13.43 -23.63 8.20
C VAL A 167 12.92 -22.52 7.28
N SER A 168 13.54 -22.34 6.10
CA SER A 168 13.21 -21.25 5.17
C SER A 168 11.74 -21.27 4.72
N VAL A 169 11.14 -22.45 4.57
CA VAL A 169 9.77 -22.62 4.05
C VAL A 169 8.68 -22.36 5.11
N ILE A 170 9.02 -22.22 6.40
CA ILE A 170 8.06 -22.05 7.51
C ILE A 170 7.02 -20.92 7.28
N PRO A 171 7.39 -19.69 6.86
CA PRO A 171 6.41 -18.62 6.65
C PRO A 171 5.38 -18.95 5.56
N THR A 172 5.77 -19.69 4.52
CA THR A 172 4.83 -20.11 3.47
C THR A 172 3.91 -21.22 3.92
N LEU A 173 4.39 -22.16 4.75
CA LEU A 173 3.54 -23.15 5.42
C LEU A 173 2.48 -22.46 6.27
N ILE A 174 2.85 -21.43 7.03
CA ILE A 174 1.91 -20.64 7.83
C ILE A 174 0.89 -19.93 6.93
N CYS A 175 1.32 -19.27 5.85
CA CYS A 175 0.41 -18.60 4.91
C CYS A 175 -0.58 -19.59 4.28
N MET A 176 -0.10 -20.74 3.81
CA MET A 176 -0.95 -21.77 3.21
C MET A 176 -1.91 -22.40 4.22
N ALA A 177 -1.47 -22.64 5.46
CA ALA A 177 -2.35 -23.13 6.52
C ALA A 177 -3.49 -22.15 6.80
N ILE A 178 -3.22 -20.84 6.84
CA ILE A 178 -4.25 -19.80 7.02
C ILE A 178 -5.26 -19.80 5.84
N VAL A 179 -4.77 -19.93 4.60
CA VAL A 179 -5.62 -20.02 3.41
C VAL A 179 -6.54 -21.26 3.48
N VAL A 180 -5.97 -22.41 3.83
CA VAL A 180 -6.70 -23.67 4.05
C VAL A 180 -7.80 -23.50 5.11
N LEU A 181 -7.47 -22.90 6.26
CA LEU A 181 -8.42 -22.66 7.35
C LEU A 181 -9.56 -21.72 6.92
N HIS A 182 -9.26 -20.72 6.09
CA HIS A 182 -10.26 -19.80 5.56
C HIS A 182 -11.27 -20.50 4.63
N PHE A 183 -10.80 -21.31 3.68
CA PHE A 183 -11.70 -22.09 2.82
C PHE A 183 -12.50 -23.10 3.63
N THR A 184 -11.88 -23.75 4.63
CA THR A 184 -12.56 -24.68 5.54
C THR A 184 -13.69 -24.00 6.32
N LYS A 185 -13.43 -22.80 6.88
CA LYS A 185 -14.47 -21.98 7.53
C LYS A 185 -15.60 -21.62 6.57
N GLY A 186 -15.27 -21.31 5.31
CA GLY A 186 -16.27 -21.05 4.27
C GLY A 186 -17.18 -22.26 4.03
N VAL A 187 -16.60 -23.44 3.80
CA VAL A 187 -17.36 -24.69 3.55
C VAL A 187 -18.22 -25.05 4.76
N PHE A 188 -17.71 -24.89 5.98
CA PHE A 188 -18.47 -25.10 7.20
C PHE A 188 -19.71 -24.17 7.30
N PHE A 189 -19.56 -22.91 6.90
CA PHE A 189 -20.65 -21.94 6.88
C PHE A 189 -21.68 -22.21 5.77
N LEU A 190 -21.25 -22.81 4.66
CA LEU A 190 -22.13 -23.32 3.63
C LEU A 190 -23.02 -24.45 4.15
N LEU A 191 -22.44 -25.40 4.91
CA LEU A 191 -23.18 -26.51 5.52
C LEU A 191 -24.22 -26.05 6.56
N THR A 192 -24.03 -24.87 7.16
CA THR A 192 -24.93 -24.31 8.18
C THR A 192 -25.97 -23.31 7.60
N SER A 193 -26.16 -23.28 6.27
CA SER A 193 -27.18 -22.48 5.54
C SER A 193 -27.11 -20.95 5.77
N LYS A 194 -26.01 -20.40 6.27
CA LYS A 194 -25.85 -18.95 6.47
C LYS A 194 -25.07 -18.24 5.35
N HIS A 195 -24.65 -18.96 4.31
CA HIS A 195 -23.68 -18.55 3.28
C HIS A 195 -23.91 -17.17 2.63
N SER A 196 -25.14 -16.87 2.22
CA SER A 196 -25.49 -15.61 1.52
C SER A 196 -25.33 -14.34 2.36
N SER A 197 -25.24 -14.46 3.70
CA SER A 197 -25.16 -13.30 4.60
C SER A 197 -23.75 -12.70 4.77
N SER A 198 -22.68 -13.42 4.39
CA SER A 198 -21.30 -13.02 4.71
C SER A 198 -20.79 -11.88 3.82
N THR A 199 -20.94 -11.97 2.50
CA THR A 199 -20.37 -11.00 1.55
C THR A 199 -21.12 -9.68 1.54
N ALA A 200 -22.45 -9.72 1.69
CA ALA A 200 -23.27 -8.53 1.90
C ALA A 200 -22.89 -7.79 3.20
N SER A 201 -22.53 -8.54 4.26
CA SER A 201 -22.04 -7.99 5.52
C SER A 201 -20.70 -7.26 5.36
N ASP A 202 -19.77 -7.81 4.58
CA ASP A 202 -18.42 -7.24 4.42
C ASP A 202 -18.41 -5.91 3.64
N HIS A 203 -19.27 -5.80 2.63
CA HIS A 203 -19.46 -4.54 1.91
C HIS A 203 -20.09 -3.47 2.80
N ALA A 204 -21.10 -3.84 3.60
CA ALA A 204 -21.74 -2.95 4.56
C ALA A 204 -20.74 -2.46 5.63
N GLU A 205 -19.87 -3.34 6.14
CA GLU A 205 -18.82 -2.97 7.09
C GLU A 205 -17.83 -1.95 6.50
N THR A 206 -17.44 -2.16 5.23
CA THR A 206 -16.53 -1.23 4.53
C THR A 206 -17.17 0.15 4.37
N LEU A 207 -18.45 0.19 3.97
CA LEU A 207 -19.20 1.43 3.84
C LEU A 207 -19.35 2.16 5.17
N GLU A 208 -19.57 1.41 6.26
CA GLU A 208 -19.68 1.96 7.61
C GLU A 208 -18.36 2.59 8.07
N LYS A 209 -17.22 1.93 7.81
CA LYS A 209 -15.90 2.52 8.07
C LYS A 209 -15.68 3.81 7.29
N TYR A 210 -16.12 3.87 6.04
CA TYR A 210 -16.06 5.11 5.24
C TYR A 210 -16.99 6.20 5.79
N ARG A 211 -18.19 5.87 6.28
CA ARG A 211 -19.06 6.83 6.97
C ARG A 211 -18.38 7.41 8.19
N VAL A 212 -17.83 6.58 9.07
CA VAL A 212 -17.07 7.02 10.25
C VAL A 212 -15.90 7.93 9.85
N TYR A 213 -15.16 7.56 8.80
CA TYR A 213 -14.06 8.38 8.27
C TYR A 213 -14.56 9.77 7.84
N VAL A 214 -15.62 9.85 7.04
CA VAL A 214 -16.16 11.13 6.55
C VAL A 214 -16.75 11.96 7.70
N GLN A 215 -17.53 11.35 8.60
CA GLN A 215 -18.11 12.00 9.77
C GLN A 215 -17.03 12.60 10.67
N SER A 216 -15.97 11.85 10.97
CA SER A 216 -14.86 12.35 11.79
C SER A 216 -14.23 13.63 11.23
N ARG A 217 -14.18 13.77 9.90
CA ARG A 217 -13.63 14.95 9.23
C ARG A 217 -14.61 16.11 9.16
N LEU A 218 -15.90 15.84 9.05
CA LEU A 218 -16.94 16.86 9.10
C LEU A 218 -17.05 17.46 10.52
N VAL A 219 -17.04 16.62 11.54
CA VAL A 219 -17.11 17.03 12.96
C VAL A 219 -15.84 17.78 13.39
N ALA A 220 -14.66 17.29 13.00
CA ALA A 220 -13.40 18.00 13.28
C ALA A 220 -13.37 19.43 12.71
N ARG A 221 -14.07 19.69 11.59
CA ARG A 221 -14.22 21.03 11.03
C ARG A 221 -15.28 21.85 11.77
N ALA A 222 -16.34 21.23 12.28
CA ALA A 222 -17.36 21.91 13.09
C ALA A 222 -16.82 22.38 14.44
N GLY A 223 -15.84 21.66 15.02
CA GLY A 223 -15.17 22.05 16.27
C GLY A 223 -13.98 23.00 16.10
N ALA A 224 -13.54 23.31 14.88
CA ALA A 224 -12.46 24.27 14.65
C ALA A 224 -13.03 25.71 14.75
N PRO A 225 -12.45 26.60 15.57
CA PRO A 225 -12.94 27.97 15.70
C PRO A 225 -12.95 28.65 14.33
N ARG A 226 -14.11 29.22 13.96
CA ARG A 226 -14.27 30.00 12.73
C ARG A 226 -13.26 31.15 12.75
N ALA A 227 -12.47 31.29 11.69
CA ALA A 227 -11.54 32.38 11.51
C ALA A 227 -12.29 33.72 11.74
N GLY A 228 -12.03 34.34 12.89
CA GLY A 228 -12.83 35.45 13.40
C GLY A 228 -12.76 35.64 14.92
N PHE A 229 -12.25 34.68 15.68
CA PHE A 229 -11.97 34.85 17.11
C PHE A 229 -10.52 34.52 17.45
N ALA A 230 -9.96 35.31 18.37
CA ALA A 230 -8.56 35.40 18.78
C ALA A 230 -7.86 34.04 18.99
N PRO A 231 -6.53 33.97 18.81
CA PRO A 231 -5.78 32.74 19.06
C PRO A 231 -5.94 32.32 20.52
N PRO A 232 -6.06 31.01 20.82
CA PRO A 232 -6.11 30.54 22.20
C PRO A 232 -4.76 30.83 22.86
N THR A 233 -4.82 31.47 24.02
CA THR A 233 -3.67 31.67 24.91
C THR A 233 -3.11 30.31 25.33
N SER A 234 -1.85 30.07 25.02
CA SER A 234 -1.10 28.89 25.47
C SER A 234 -1.09 28.84 26.99
N SER A 235 -1.68 27.79 27.57
CA SER A 235 -1.54 27.49 28.99
C SER A 235 -0.18 26.84 29.23
N ASP A 236 0.77 27.60 29.78
CA ASP A 236 2.05 27.08 30.26
C ASP A 236 1.81 26.15 31.46
N GLY A 237 2.06 24.85 31.27
CA GLY A 237 2.26 23.90 32.35
C GLY A 237 3.69 24.04 32.93
N PRO A 238 3.92 23.68 34.20
CA PRO A 238 5.17 24.03 34.89
C PRO A 238 6.34 23.18 34.36
N GLY A 239 7.12 23.78 33.45
CA GLY A 239 8.40 23.27 32.99
C GLY A 239 9.53 23.77 33.89
N LEU A 240 10.21 22.84 34.54
CA LEU A 240 11.44 23.08 35.29
C LEU A 240 12.51 23.67 34.34
N ARG A 241 12.96 24.89 34.67
CA ARG A 241 14.20 25.57 34.20
C ARG A 241 14.38 25.79 32.68
N SER A 242 13.99 26.98 32.23
CA SER A 242 14.89 27.85 31.47
C SER A 242 14.53 29.30 31.77
N GLY A 243 15.12 29.83 32.83
CA GLY A 243 15.01 31.24 33.20
C GLY A 243 16.21 32.01 32.68
N LYS A 244 15.93 33.21 32.15
CA LYS A 244 16.82 34.24 31.60
C LYS A 244 17.16 34.05 30.11
N ILE A 245 16.38 34.70 29.25
CA ILE A 245 16.66 36.01 28.64
C ILE A 245 15.44 36.30 27.77
N ASP A 246 14.54 37.16 28.27
CA ASP A 246 13.55 37.87 27.44
C ASP A 246 13.01 39.03 28.27
N ARG A 247 13.85 40.06 28.38
CA ARG A 247 13.42 41.44 28.59
C ARG A 247 14.21 42.27 27.59
N PHE A 248 13.54 43.24 26.99
CA PHE A 248 13.97 44.15 25.94
C PHE A 248 13.80 43.61 24.52
N LEU A 249 12.62 43.87 23.93
CA LEU A 249 12.46 44.96 22.96
C LEU A 249 11.02 45.00 22.43
N HIS A 250 10.30 46.05 22.84
CA HIS A 250 9.13 46.57 22.16
C HIS A 250 9.62 47.34 20.94
N ASP A 251 9.25 46.91 19.73
CA ASP A 251 9.02 47.82 18.61
C ASP A 251 8.11 47.14 17.57
N ASP A 252 6.93 47.74 17.34
CA ASP A 252 5.88 47.21 16.46
C ASP A 252 6.08 47.59 14.96
N SER A 253 7.25 48.11 14.60
CA SER A 253 7.52 48.68 13.28
C SER A 253 8.13 47.69 12.26
N MET A 254 8.52 46.47 12.65
CA MET A 254 9.28 45.53 11.81
C MET A 254 8.54 44.22 11.46
N LYS A 255 7.22 44.15 11.63
CA LYS A 255 6.41 42.97 11.26
C LYS A 255 5.97 42.93 9.79
N ALA A 256 6.17 44.00 9.02
CA ALA A 256 5.70 44.07 7.63
C ALA A 256 6.71 43.60 6.56
N LEU A 257 8.00 43.48 6.89
CA LEU A 257 9.06 43.23 5.89
C LEU A 257 9.76 41.86 5.98
N LEU A 258 9.47 41.03 6.98
CA LEU A 258 10.05 39.70 7.14
C LEU A 258 9.01 38.60 6.90
N ARG A 259 8.59 38.41 5.64
CA ARG A 259 8.13 37.10 5.18
C ARG A 259 9.27 36.40 4.44
N PRO A 260 9.85 35.32 4.99
CA PRO A 260 10.48 34.31 4.16
C PRO A 260 9.40 33.37 3.62
N ARG A 261 9.41 33.21 2.30
CA ARG A 261 8.87 32.02 1.61
C ARG A 261 9.64 30.79 2.10
N GLY A 262 8.92 29.76 2.50
CA GLY A 262 9.44 28.39 2.57
C GLY A 262 9.57 27.83 3.99
N SER A 263 9.07 26.60 4.14
CA SER A 263 9.19 25.70 5.30
C SER A 263 8.62 26.18 6.64
N LEU A 264 7.35 25.85 6.88
CA LEU A 264 6.85 25.60 8.23
C LEU A 264 6.84 24.08 8.48
N PRO A 265 7.48 23.57 9.54
CA PRO A 265 7.19 22.24 10.04
C PRO A 265 5.80 22.30 10.71
N VAL A 266 4.85 21.52 10.21
CA VAL A 266 3.52 21.39 10.83
C VAL A 266 3.67 20.56 12.10
N ARG A 267 3.77 21.25 13.25
CA ARG A 267 3.56 20.67 14.58
C ARG A 267 2.06 20.46 14.75
N PHE A 268 1.63 19.21 14.92
CA PHE A 268 0.25 18.90 15.27
C PHE A 268 0.04 19.22 16.74
N GLU A 269 -0.72 20.28 17.01
CA GLU A 269 -1.22 20.61 18.35
C GLU A 269 -2.36 19.65 18.72
N SER A 270 -2.26 19.11 19.94
CA SER A 270 -3.23 18.25 20.59
C SER A 270 -4.38 19.09 21.14
N VAL A 271 -5.62 18.75 20.79
CA VAL A 271 -6.81 19.21 21.51
C VAL A 271 -7.44 18.00 22.19
N SER A 272 -7.31 17.93 23.51
CA SER A 272 -8.11 17.03 24.36
C SER A 272 -9.53 17.59 24.50
N PRO A 273 -10.59 16.79 24.35
CA PRO A 273 -11.92 17.19 24.76
C PRO A 273 -12.11 16.93 26.26
N ALA A 274 -12.42 17.97 27.02
CA ALA A 274 -12.89 17.86 28.39
C ALA A 274 -14.33 17.31 28.42
N THR A 275 -14.46 16.20 29.16
CA THR A 275 -15.57 15.81 30.05
C THR A 275 -17.02 16.07 29.62
N ALA A 276 -17.72 15.00 29.24
CA ALA A 276 -19.10 14.76 29.69
C ALA A 276 -19.19 13.29 30.15
N SER A 277 -19.49 13.12 31.43
CA SER A 277 -19.52 11.87 32.17
C SER A 277 -20.78 11.05 31.85
N THR A 278 -20.60 9.81 31.38
CA THR A 278 -21.46 8.69 31.78
C THR A 278 -20.69 7.38 31.62
N THR A 279 -20.67 6.62 32.70
CA THR A 279 -19.90 5.40 32.98
C THR A 279 -20.32 4.22 32.11
N THR A 280 -19.39 3.70 31.29
CA THR A 280 -19.26 2.26 30.99
C THR A 280 -17.81 1.98 30.59
N THR A 281 -17.20 1.04 31.31
CA THR A 281 -15.81 0.58 31.19
C THR A 281 -15.48 -0.01 29.81
N SER A 282 -14.50 0.58 29.11
CA SER A 282 -13.78 -0.05 28.00
C SER A 282 -12.27 0.20 28.18
N PRO A 283 -11.39 -0.73 27.77
CA PRO A 283 -9.98 -0.68 28.10
C PRO A 283 -9.31 0.48 27.36
N GLN A 284 -8.61 1.32 28.11
CA GLN A 284 -7.88 2.48 27.62
C GLN A 284 -6.83 2.04 26.60
N SER A 285 -6.98 2.49 25.36
CA SER A 285 -6.00 2.30 24.29
C SER A 285 -4.73 3.08 24.61
N PHE A 286 -3.63 2.38 24.85
CA PHE A 286 -2.28 2.95 24.82
C PHE A 286 -2.04 3.61 23.45
N THR A 287 -2.08 4.93 23.38
CA THR A 287 -1.68 5.67 22.18
C THR A 287 -0.16 5.79 22.17
N LEU A 288 0.52 4.97 21.36
CA LEU A 288 1.93 5.21 21.05
C LEU A 288 2.06 6.61 20.40
N PRO A 289 2.98 7.48 20.87
CA PRO A 289 3.14 8.83 20.33
C PRO A 289 3.51 8.87 18.83
N PHE A 290 3.95 7.75 18.27
CA PHE A 290 4.37 7.60 16.88
C PHE A 290 3.25 7.22 15.91
N TYR A 291 2.08 6.79 16.39
CA TYR A 291 0.96 6.36 15.54
C TYR A 291 -0.36 6.97 15.99
N GLN A 292 -0.74 8.10 15.38
CA GLN A 292 -2.09 8.63 15.52
C GLN A 292 -3.07 7.79 14.70
N THR A 293 -4.08 7.18 15.32
CA THR A 293 -5.12 6.43 14.60
C THR A 293 -6.03 7.39 13.85
N VAL A 294 -6.25 7.14 12.55
CA VAL A 294 -7.28 7.87 11.79
C VAL A 294 -8.54 7.00 11.79
N PRO A 295 -9.65 7.45 12.41
CA PRO A 295 -10.86 6.64 12.52
C PRO A 295 -11.41 6.30 11.13
N GLY A 296 -11.78 5.04 10.92
CA GLY A 296 -12.35 4.56 9.65
C GLY A 296 -11.36 4.45 8.47
N PHE A 297 -10.05 4.67 8.68
CA PHE A 297 -9.08 4.55 7.59
C PHE A 297 -8.73 3.10 7.25
N LEU A 298 -8.84 2.73 5.98
CA LEU A 298 -8.52 1.41 5.45
C LEU A 298 -7.30 1.47 4.50
N TYR A 299 -6.25 0.69 4.83
CA TYR A 299 -5.11 0.47 3.94
C TYR A 299 -5.52 -0.31 2.69
N SER A 300 -4.81 -0.07 1.60
CA SER A 300 -5.01 -0.77 0.31
C SER A 300 -4.58 -2.24 0.44
N PRO A 301 -5.37 -3.21 -0.06
CA PRO A 301 -5.01 -4.63 -0.02
C PRO A 301 -3.70 -4.90 -0.77
N ARG A 302 -3.43 -4.15 -1.84
CA ARG A 302 -2.20 -4.23 -2.62
C ARG A 302 -0.95 -3.86 -1.81
N LEU A 303 -1.05 -2.85 -0.94
CA LEU A 303 0.06 -2.44 -0.09
C LEU A 303 0.39 -3.54 0.93
N ILE A 304 -0.64 -4.08 1.58
CA ILE A 304 -0.47 -5.11 2.61
C ILE A 304 0.07 -6.40 1.99
N SER A 305 -0.47 -6.85 0.86
CA SER A 305 0.02 -8.05 0.19
C SER A 305 1.49 -7.94 -0.21
N THR A 306 1.90 -6.77 -0.72
CA THR A 306 3.30 -6.51 -1.08
C THR A 306 4.24 -6.70 0.11
N PHE A 307 3.91 -6.17 1.29
CA PHE A 307 4.75 -6.32 2.49
C PHE A 307 4.72 -7.72 3.10
N VAL A 308 3.59 -8.44 3.02
CA VAL A 308 3.52 -9.84 3.47
C VAL A 308 4.41 -10.73 2.60
N VAL A 309 4.31 -10.61 1.27
CA VAL A 309 5.19 -11.32 0.32
C VAL A 309 6.65 -10.97 0.58
N THR A 310 6.94 -9.69 0.77
CA THR A 310 8.30 -9.25 1.08
C THR A 310 8.81 -9.87 2.38
N GLY A 311 7.98 -9.98 3.41
CA GLY A 311 8.35 -10.63 4.67
C GLY A 311 8.73 -12.10 4.50
N VAL A 312 7.97 -12.84 3.68
CA VAL A 312 8.27 -14.25 3.33
C VAL A 312 9.62 -14.34 2.61
N ILE A 313 9.80 -13.57 1.54
CA ILE A 313 11.03 -13.59 0.73
C ILE A 313 12.25 -13.15 1.54
N LEU A 314 12.12 -12.13 2.40
CA LEU A 314 13.21 -11.67 3.25
C LEU A 314 13.63 -12.71 4.29
N PHE A 315 12.68 -13.50 4.80
CA PHE A 315 12.99 -14.58 5.72
C PHE A 315 13.78 -15.70 5.02
N GLU A 316 13.34 -16.12 3.84
CA GLU A 316 14.06 -17.12 3.03
C GLU A 316 15.46 -16.63 2.67
N LEU A 317 15.58 -15.37 2.22
CA LEU A 317 16.87 -14.77 1.89
C LEU A 317 17.79 -14.61 3.11
N PHE A 318 17.24 -14.34 4.30
CA PHE A 318 18.02 -14.29 5.54
C PHE A 318 18.66 -15.64 5.86
N ILE A 319 17.89 -16.73 5.79
CA ILE A 319 18.41 -18.08 6.05
C ILE A 319 19.48 -18.45 5.01
N LEU A 320 19.24 -18.17 3.73
CA LEU A 320 20.19 -18.43 2.65
C LEU A 320 21.51 -17.67 2.85
N LEU A 321 21.45 -16.35 3.05
CA LEU A 321 22.66 -15.52 3.22
C LEU A 321 23.38 -15.82 4.53
N LEU A 322 22.67 -16.17 5.61
CA LEU A 322 23.30 -16.60 6.86
C LEU A 322 24.08 -17.90 6.66
N PHE A 323 23.48 -18.89 5.98
CA PHE A 323 24.16 -20.13 5.65
C PHE A 323 25.43 -19.88 4.83
N ILE A 324 25.34 -19.06 3.77
CA ILE A 324 26.49 -18.68 2.94
C ILE A 324 27.57 -17.99 3.78
N ALA A 325 27.20 -17.03 4.63
CA ALA A 325 28.17 -16.30 5.46
C ALA A 325 28.91 -17.23 6.43
N LEU A 326 28.22 -18.19 7.04
CA LEU A 326 28.83 -19.19 7.91
C LEU A 326 29.76 -20.12 7.13
N SER A 327 29.34 -20.64 5.97
CA SER A 327 30.19 -21.49 5.13
C SER A 327 31.44 -20.77 4.61
N VAL A 328 31.33 -19.48 4.27
CA VAL A 328 32.49 -18.66 3.86
C VAL A 328 33.48 -18.51 5.02
N SER A 329 33.00 -18.35 6.26
CA SER A 329 33.90 -18.28 7.42
C SER A 329 34.71 -19.57 7.62
N ASP A 330 34.09 -20.74 7.39
CA ASP A 330 34.77 -22.03 7.48
C ASP A 330 35.78 -22.21 6.33
N LEU A 331 35.43 -21.80 5.11
CA LEU A 331 36.32 -21.83 3.96
C LEU A 331 37.55 -20.92 4.14
N LEU A 332 37.37 -19.73 4.72
CA LEU A 332 38.49 -18.81 4.99
C LEU A 332 39.50 -19.43 5.94
N VAL A 333 39.06 -20.14 6.98
CA VAL A 333 39.96 -20.84 7.91
C VAL A 333 40.75 -21.93 7.19
N GLU A 334 40.11 -22.71 6.32
CA GLU A 334 40.78 -23.74 5.52
C GLU A 334 41.87 -23.16 4.61
N LEU A 335 41.58 -22.03 3.94
CA LEU A 335 42.52 -21.37 3.03
C LEU A 335 43.76 -20.80 3.74
N TYR A 336 43.61 -20.27 4.96
CA TYR A 336 44.70 -19.63 5.69
C TYR A 336 45.40 -20.52 6.71
N ARG A 337 45.00 -21.80 6.81
CA ARG A 337 45.57 -22.79 7.75
C ARG A 337 47.10 -22.87 7.71
N ASN A 338 47.71 -22.65 6.54
CA ASN A 338 49.17 -22.76 6.36
C ASN A 338 49.93 -21.44 6.57
N ALA A 339 49.25 -20.30 6.61
CA ALA A 339 49.88 -18.97 6.65
C ALA A 339 49.84 -18.32 8.03
N VAL A 340 48.89 -18.71 8.88
CA VAL A 340 48.59 -18.06 10.18
C VAL A 340 48.57 -19.12 11.28
N SER A 341 48.90 -18.73 12.52
CA SER A 341 48.81 -19.60 13.69
C SER A 341 47.38 -20.08 13.95
N GLN A 342 47.22 -21.32 14.41
CA GLN A 342 45.90 -21.92 14.70
C GLN A 342 45.09 -21.08 15.71
N HIS A 343 45.74 -20.58 16.76
CA HIS A 343 45.10 -19.74 17.77
C HIS A 343 44.43 -18.49 17.17
N THR A 344 45.11 -17.79 16.26
CA THR A 344 44.57 -16.59 15.62
C THR A 344 43.48 -16.92 14.60
N LEU A 345 43.54 -18.09 13.95
CA LEU A 345 42.50 -18.55 13.03
C LEU A 345 41.19 -18.87 13.76
N ASP A 346 41.25 -19.51 14.92
CA ASP A 346 40.07 -19.82 15.73
C ASP A 346 39.38 -18.53 16.21
N GLU A 347 40.16 -17.53 16.64
CA GLU A 347 39.66 -16.20 17.02
C GLU A 347 38.96 -15.50 15.84
N ILE A 348 39.58 -15.48 14.66
CA ILE A 348 38.99 -14.87 13.45
C ILE A 348 37.71 -15.59 13.02
N GLN A 349 37.64 -16.92 13.16
CA GLN A 349 36.46 -17.69 12.82
C GLN A 349 35.27 -17.32 13.73
N VAL A 350 35.49 -17.24 15.05
CA VAL A 350 34.44 -16.85 15.99
C VAL A 350 33.99 -15.40 15.74
N ILE A 351 34.94 -14.48 15.55
CA ILE A 351 34.65 -13.07 15.29
C ILE A 351 33.83 -12.91 14.01
N SER A 352 34.21 -13.58 12.91
CA SER A 352 33.52 -13.48 11.64
C SER A 352 32.09 -14.02 11.68
N LYS A 353 31.86 -15.16 12.37
CA LYS A 353 30.51 -15.74 12.58
C LYS A 353 29.62 -14.80 13.40
N VAL A 354 30.14 -14.22 14.49
CA VAL A 354 29.40 -13.25 15.32
C VAL A 354 29.09 -11.98 14.53
N CYS A 355 30.04 -11.45 13.77
CA CYS A 355 29.83 -10.28 12.92
C CYS A 355 28.75 -10.52 11.87
N ALA A 356 28.73 -11.70 11.24
CA ALA A 356 27.70 -12.07 10.28
C ALA A 356 26.31 -12.09 10.92
N LEU A 357 26.17 -12.68 12.10
CA LEU A 357 24.91 -12.72 12.82
C LEU A 357 24.43 -11.30 13.19
N VAL A 358 25.30 -10.46 13.73
CA VAL A 358 24.98 -9.08 14.13
C VAL A 358 24.59 -8.23 12.92
N ALA A 359 25.37 -8.28 11.82
CA ALA A 359 25.10 -7.52 10.61
C ALA A 359 23.74 -7.90 9.99
N MET A 360 23.43 -9.19 9.93
CA MET A 360 22.17 -9.69 9.39
C MET A 360 20.98 -9.29 10.28
N ALA A 361 21.11 -9.40 11.60
CA ALA A 361 20.08 -8.98 12.54
C ALA A 361 19.79 -7.47 12.44
N LEU A 362 20.83 -6.63 12.39
CA LEU A 362 20.70 -5.19 12.19
C LEU A 362 20.03 -4.85 10.86
N THR A 363 20.35 -5.60 9.79
CA THR A 363 19.73 -5.41 8.48
C THR A 363 18.23 -5.69 8.52
N ILE A 364 17.80 -6.78 9.16
CA ILE A 364 16.37 -7.09 9.32
C ILE A 364 15.66 -5.98 10.08
N LEU A 365 16.22 -5.53 11.22
CA LEU A 365 15.63 -4.48 12.03
C LEU A 365 15.48 -3.17 11.23
N LEU A 366 16.49 -2.81 10.44
CA LEU A 366 16.45 -1.66 9.55
C LEU A 366 15.35 -1.79 8.48
N LEU A 367 15.21 -2.95 7.85
CA LEU A 367 14.18 -3.16 6.83
C LEU A 367 12.77 -3.17 7.40
N VAL A 368 12.55 -3.76 8.57
CA VAL A 368 11.27 -3.70 9.29
C VAL A 368 10.93 -2.25 9.63
N TRP A 369 11.91 -1.48 10.12
CA TRP A 369 11.75 -0.05 10.34
C TRP A 369 11.39 0.70 9.05
N CYS A 370 12.08 0.43 7.93
CA CYS A 370 11.79 1.06 6.64
C CYS A 370 10.41 0.70 6.09
N ALA A 371 9.97 -0.56 6.23
CA ALA A 371 8.64 -1.01 5.86
C ALA A 371 7.57 -0.27 6.68
N PHE A 372 7.75 -0.19 8.00
CA PHE A 372 6.85 0.55 8.88
C PHE A 372 6.75 2.03 8.48
N GLN A 373 7.90 2.69 8.24
CA GLN A 373 7.93 4.09 7.80
C GLN A 373 7.24 4.31 6.44
N THR A 374 7.36 3.36 5.51
CA THR A 374 6.69 3.42 4.21
C THR A 374 5.17 3.36 4.36
N ILE A 375 4.66 2.49 5.25
CA ILE A 375 3.22 2.38 5.56
C ILE A 375 2.68 3.68 6.19
N LEU A 376 3.43 4.28 7.12
CA LEU A 376 3.06 5.56 7.74
C LEU A 376 3.04 6.71 6.73
N THR A 377 4.07 6.78 5.88
CA THR A 377 4.21 7.82 4.87
C THR A 377 3.12 7.71 3.81
N TYR A 378 2.80 6.49 3.36
CA TYR A 378 1.65 6.20 2.51
C TYR A 378 0.35 6.78 3.08
N ARG A 379 0.08 6.55 4.37
CA ARG A 379 -1.13 7.07 5.02
C ARG A 379 -1.17 8.60 5.05
N SER A 380 -0.02 9.24 5.27
CA SER A 380 0.09 10.70 5.22
C SER A 380 -0.23 11.22 3.82
N HIS A 381 0.44 10.67 2.80
CA HIS A 381 0.30 11.10 1.40
C HIS A 381 -1.13 10.90 0.86
N ILE A 382 -1.77 9.76 1.11
CA ILE A 382 -3.15 9.52 0.68
C ILE A 382 -4.13 10.48 1.37
N CYS A 383 -3.90 10.83 2.63
CA CYS A 383 -4.71 11.81 3.35
C CYS A 383 -4.51 13.23 2.81
N MET A 384 -3.27 13.60 2.43
CA MET A 384 -2.98 14.90 1.81
C MET A 384 -3.68 15.04 0.46
N MET A 385 -3.60 14.02 -0.40
CA MET A 385 -4.28 14.03 -1.69
C MET A 385 -5.81 14.04 -1.56
N ARG A 386 -6.37 13.32 -0.59
CA ARG A 386 -7.82 13.38 -0.29
C ARG A 386 -8.30 14.76 0.14
N ARG A 387 -7.41 15.61 0.66
CA ARG A 387 -7.68 17.03 0.96
C ARG A 387 -7.46 17.96 -0.24
N GLY A 388 -7.00 17.43 -1.37
CA GLY A 388 -6.60 18.21 -2.55
C GLY A 388 -5.22 18.86 -2.43
N ASN A 389 -4.41 18.49 -1.44
CA ASN A 389 -3.04 18.99 -1.30
C ASN A 389 -2.05 18.03 -1.97
N TYR A 390 -1.51 18.45 -3.11
CA TYR A 390 -0.50 17.71 -3.89
C TYR A 390 0.91 18.29 -3.75
N SER A 391 1.17 19.13 -2.74
CA SER A 391 2.46 19.85 -2.55
C SER A 391 3.71 18.96 -2.50
N PHE A 392 3.55 17.68 -2.11
CA PHE A 392 4.66 16.73 -2.07
C PHE A 392 5.02 16.14 -3.45
N ILE A 393 4.18 16.34 -4.48
CA ILE A 393 4.41 15.86 -5.84
C ILE A 393 4.70 17.06 -6.74
N ARG A 394 5.79 16.98 -7.50
CA ARG A 394 6.13 17.99 -8.48
C ARG A 394 5.07 18.07 -9.60
N PRO A 395 4.65 19.27 -10.04
CA PRO A 395 3.64 19.43 -11.10
C PRO A 395 3.99 18.75 -12.43
N GLY A 396 5.28 18.71 -12.80
CA GLY A 396 5.73 18.07 -14.04
C GLY A 396 5.47 16.56 -14.07
N ILE A 397 5.54 15.89 -12.91
CA ILE A 397 5.22 14.46 -12.79
C ILE A 397 3.70 14.28 -12.94
N LEU A 398 2.89 15.12 -12.28
CA LEU A 398 1.42 15.07 -12.35
C LEU A 398 0.90 15.24 -13.79
N ALA A 399 1.50 16.12 -14.59
CA ALA A 399 1.04 16.43 -15.95
C ALA A 399 1.25 15.29 -16.98
N GLN A 400 2.11 14.31 -16.69
CA GLN A 400 2.54 13.33 -17.68
C GLN A 400 1.55 12.17 -17.86
N ARG A 401 0.92 12.04 -19.04
CA ARG A 401 -0.06 10.96 -19.40
C ARG A 401 0.42 9.50 -19.25
N ARG A 402 1.68 9.23 -18.90
CA ARG A 402 2.27 7.87 -18.81
C ARG A 402 1.97 7.13 -17.49
N HIS A 403 1.08 7.66 -16.66
CA HIS A 403 0.80 7.15 -15.31
C HIS A 403 0.34 5.68 -15.26
N MET A 404 -0.38 5.17 -16.26
CA MET A 404 -1.00 3.84 -16.17
C MET A 404 0.03 2.70 -16.05
N SER A 405 1.12 2.73 -16.82
CA SER A 405 2.17 1.70 -16.74
C SER A 405 2.92 1.75 -15.40
N ASP A 406 3.11 2.95 -14.85
CA ASP A 406 3.80 3.15 -13.58
C ASP A 406 2.95 2.65 -12.40
N THR A 407 1.62 2.68 -12.52
CA THR A 407 0.72 2.15 -11.49
C THR A 407 0.87 0.64 -11.26
N VAL A 408 1.19 -0.16 -12.29
CA VAL A 408 1.26 -1.63 -12.18
C VAL A 408 2.59 -2.08 -11.54
N ARG A 409 3.65 -1.28 -11.67
CA ARG A 409 5.02 -1.65 -11.29
C ARG A 409 5.28 -1.69 -9.78
N TYR A 410 4.53 -0.93 -8.98
CA TYR A 410 4.82 -0.70 -7.55
C TYR A 410 5.08 -1.98 -6.74
N SER A 411 4.17 -2.96 -6.76
CA SER A 411 4.29 -4.16 -5.93
C SER A 411 5.54 -4.98 -6.25
N GLY A 412 5.83 -5.21 -7.53
CA GLY A 412 7.04 -5.94 -7.94
C GLY A 412 8.31 -5.17 -7.61
N TYR A 413 8.32 -3.85 -7.85
CA TYR A 413 9.48 -3.00 -7.53
C TYR A 413 9.74 -2.95 -6.04
N GLN A 414 8.73 -2.81 -5.19
CA GLN A 414 8.90 -2.77 -3.74
C GLN A 414 9.50 -4.07 -3.21
N ILE A 415 9.01 -5.22 -3.68
CA ILE A 415 9.54 -6.54 -3.30
C ILE A 415 11.01 -6.66 -3.73
N ALA A 416 11.30 -6.37 -5.00
CA ALA A 416 12.65 -6.50 -5.56
C ALA A 416 13.66 -5.55 -4.89
N TYR A 417 13.27 -4.30 -4.63
CA TYR A 417 14.15 -3.32 -4.00
C TYR A 417 14.42 -3.68 -2.55
N MET A 418 13.42 -4.18 -1.80
CA MET A 418 13.65 -4.65 -0.43
C MET A 418 14.53 -5.91 -0.39
N MET A 419 14.34 -6.84 -1.32
CA MET A 419 15.18 -8.04 -1.47
C MET A 419 16.63 -7.69 -1.79
N LEU A 420 16.88 -6.86 -2.80
CA LEU A 420 18.23 -6.44 -3.16
C LEU A 420 18.87 -5.54 -2.10
N SER A 421 18.08 -4.68 -1.45
CA SER A 421 18.57 -3.87 -0.32
C SER A 421 18.99 -4.73 0.85
N PHE A 422 18.29 -5.84 1.12
CA PHE A 422 18.72 -6.78 2.16
C PHE A 422 20.11 -7.32 1.87
N ALA A 423 20.36 -7.80 0.65
CA ALA A 423 21.69 -8.29 0.25
C ALA A 423 22.76 -7.19 0.27
N PHE A 424 22.45 -6.01 -0.26
CA PHE A 424 23.39 -4.90 -0.31
C PHE A 424 23.74 -4.38 1.10
N THR A 425 22.72 -4.07 1.91
CA THR A 425 22.91 -3.54 3.26
C THR A 425 23.54 -4.59 4.18
N SER A 426 23.24 -5.88 4.01
CA SER A 426 23.90 -6.93 4.80
C SER A 426 25.37 -7.08 4.46
N ILE A 427 25.76 -6.99 3.18
CA ILE A 427 27.18 -7.00 2.77
C ILE A 427 27.91 -5.76 3.32
N VAL A 428 27.30 -4.58 3.21
CA VAL A 428 27.90 -3.33 3.73
C VAL A 428 28.05 -3.40 5.25
N LEU A 429 27.01 -3.83 5.98
CA LEU A 429 27.09 -3.97 7.43
C LEU A 429 28.03 -5.09 7.85
N LEU A 430 28.12 -6.21 7.11
CA LEU A 430 29.08 -7.27 7.37
C LEU A 430 30.52 -6.75 7.26
N LEU A 431 30.82 -5.97 6.22
CA LEU A 431 32.13 -5.36 6.01
C LEU A 431 32.45 -4.33 7.10
N VAL A 432 31.50 -3.48 7.47
CA VAL A 432 31.70 -2.48 8.54
C VAL A 432 31.88 -3.17 9.90
N CYS A 433 31.03 -4.13 10.24
CA CYS A 433 31.12 -4.89 11.49
C CYS A 433 32.41 -5.70 11.58
N SER A 434 32.84 -6.35 10.49
CA SER A 434 34.08 -7.11 10.47
C SER A 434 35.30 -6.21 10.60
N LEU A 435 35.37 -5.07 9.90
CA LEU A 435 36.46 -4.10 10.06
C LEU A 435 36.56 -3.58 11.49
N ILE A 436 35.42 -3.21 12.10
CA ILE A 436 35.37 -2.76 13.49
C ILE A 436 35.84 -3.88 14.42
N ALA A 437 35.30 -5.08 14.28
CA ALA A 437 35.65 -6.20 15.16
C ALA A 437 37.12 -6.61 15.01
N MET A 438 37.68 -6.63 13.81
CA MET A 438 39.10 -6.92 13.59
C MET A 438 39.98 -5.84 14.22
N SER A 439 39.62 -4.56 14.11
CA SER A 439 40.36 -3.45 14.74
C SER A 439 40.30 -3.46 16.28
N LEU A 440 39.25 -4.08 16.85
CA LEU A 440 39.02 -4.11 18.28
C LEU A 440 39.51 -5.39 18.94
N PHE A 441 39.41 -6.55 18.31
CA PHE A 441 39.66 -7.85 18.95
C PHE A 441 40.98 -8.50 18.53
N VAL A 442 41.50 -8.20 17.33
CA VAL A 442 42.78 -8.76 16.88
C VAL A 442 43.93 -7.88 17.34
N ASP A 443 44.74 -8.38 18.27
CA ASP A 443 45.79 -7.59 18.92
C ASP A 443 46.82 -7.02 17.92
N ALA A 444 47.25 -7.84 16.95
CA ALA A 444 48.17 -7.40 15.89
C ALA A 444 47.64 -6.21 15.07
N ILE A 445 46.33 -6.13 14.85
CA ILE A 445 45.70 -5.01 14.14
C ILE A 445 45.50 -3.84 15.10
N ARG A 446 45.04 -4.10 16.33
CA ARG A 446 44.74 -3.07 17.34
C ARG A 446 45.95 -2.19 17.64
N GLU A 447 47.12 -2.79 17.83
CA GLU A 447 48.35 -2.08 18.19
C GLU A 447 48.87 -1.17 17.07
N VAL A 448 48.61 -1.51 15.81
CA VAL A 448 49.03 -0.70 14.66
C VAL A 448 47.97 0.34 14.30
N PHE A 449 46.70 -0.08 14.24
CA PHE A 449 45.61 0.72 13.71
C PHE A 449 45.26 1.93 14.59
N TRP A 450 45.10 1.74 15.91
CA TRP A 450 44.63 2.82 16.79
C TRP A 450 45.64 3.97 16.92
N PRO A 451 46.95 3.73 17.13
CA PRO A 451 47.93 4.82 17.14
C PRO A 451 48.01 5.54 15.80
N TRP A 452 47.97 4.80 14.70
CA TRP A 452 47.93 5.39 13.35
C TRP A 452 46.68 6.27 13.15
N ALA A 453 45.48 5.74 13.48
CA ALA A 453 44.21 6.44 13.31
C ALA A 453 44.14 7.69 14.19
N LEU A 454 44.60 7.61 15.43
CA LEU A 454 44.61 8.76 16.35
C LEU A 454 45.52 9.88 15.84
N ASN A 455 46.74 9.54 15.42
CA ASN A 455 47.75 10.51 15.00
C ASN A 455 47.43 11.16 13.66
N TYR A 456 47.00 10.39 12.66
CA TYR A 456 46.83 10.89 11.30
C TYR A 456 45.40 11.30 10.95
N PHE A 457 44.40 10.83 11.69
CA PHE A 457 42.99 11.12 11.39
C PHE A 457 42.29 11.90 12.49
N PHE A 458 42.33 11.41 13.74
CA PHE A 458 41.56 12.01 14.84
C PHE A 458 42.07 13.41 15.21
N PHE A 459 43.37 13.59 15.49
CA PHE A 459 43.89 14.91 15.88
C PHE A 459 43.75 15.97 14.78
N PRO A 460 44.06 15.70 13.49
CA PRO A 460 43.83 16.68 12.43
C PRO A 460 42.35 17.06 12.25
N LEU A 461 41.44 16.10 12.40
CA LEU A 461 40.00 16.34 12.34
C LEU A 461 39.54 17.19 13.53
N LEU A 462 40.03 16.91 14.74
CA LEU A 462 39.74 17.70 15.93
C LEU A 462 40.21 19.16 15.78
N VAL A 463 41.44 19.36 15.26
CA VAL A 463 41.98 20.70 14.98
C VAL A 463 41.12 21.42 13.94
N SER A 464 40.72 20.73 12.86
CA SER A 464 39.84 21.29 11.83
C SER A 464 38.48 21.72 12.37
N PHE A 465 37.87 20.90 13.24
CA PHE A 465 36.64 21.27 13.95
C PHE A 465 36.85 22.45 14.89
N GLY A 466 38.00 22.53 15.56
CA GLY A 466 38.38 23.67 16.39
C GLY A 466 38.43 24.98 15.60
N PHE A 467 39.05 24.98 14.41
CA PHE A 467 39.06 26.16 13.54
C PHE A 467 37.66 26.55 13.04
N MET A 468 36.82 25.57 12.69
CA MET A 468 35.42 25.83 12.30
C MET A 468 34.61 26.42 13.44
N PHE A 469 34.78 25.91 14.66
CA PHE A 469 34.13 26.44 15.86
C PHE A 469 34.61 27.86 16.18
N PHE A 470 35.92 28.11 16.10
CA PHE A 470 36.49 29.45 16.30
C PHE A 470 35.96 30.44 15.25
N GLN A 471 35.88 30.03 13.97
CA GLN A 471 35.27 30.82 12.92
C GLN A 471 33.82 31.17 13.24
N TYR A 472 33.02 30.19 13.70
CA TYR A 472 31.64 30.40 14.08
C TYR A 472 31.52 31.41 15.24
N VAL A 473 32.35 31.28 16.27
CA VAL A 473 32.37 32.19 17.43
C VAL A 473 32.72 33.62 17.00
N LEU A 474 33.78 33.81 16.22
CA LEU A 474 34.18 35.12 15.70
C LEU A 474 33.10 35.74 14.80
N ALA A 475 32.55 34.96 13.87
CA ALA A 475 31.45 35.39 13.00
C ALA A 475 30.24 35.85 13.83
N ARG A 476 29.94 35.14 14.92
CA ARG A 476 28.77 35.42 15.76
C ARG A 476 28.97 36.62 16.70
N PHE A 477 30.12 36.71 17.37
CA PHE A 477 30.33 37.68 18.46
C PHE A 477 31.11 38.93 18.05
N VAL A 478 31.92 38.86 16.99
CA VAL A 478 32.78 39.99 16.56
C VAL A 478 32.25 40.66 15.30
N PHE A 479 31.65 39.90 14.39
CA PHE A 479 31.31 40.41 13.04
C PHE A 479 29.81 40.64 12.78
N SER A 480 28.90 39.93 13.46
CA SER A 480 27.44 40.00 13.20
C SER A 480 26.74 40.99 14.12
N VAL A 481 25.92 41.87 13.54
CA VAL A 481 25.03 42.79 14.26
C VAL A 481 23.67 42.14 14.48
N ASP A 482 23.21 42.11 15.73
CA ASP A 482 21.84 41.74 16.12
C ASP A 482 21.32 40.45 15.46
N MET A 483 22.19 39.46 15.32
CA MET A 483 21.89 38.16 14.70
C MET A 483 21.45 38.23 13.23
N SER A 484 21.65 39.37 12.58
CA SER A 484 21.33 39.58 11.18
C SER A 484 22.56 39.36 10.29
N MET A 485 22.33 39.27 8.97
CA MET A 485 23.40 39.11 7.98
C MET A 485 24.22 40.41 7.77
N SER A 486 23.99 41.48 8.55
CA SER A 486 24.77 42.71 8.45
C SER A 486 26.07 42.62 9.24
N ILE A 487 27.15 43.05 8.59
CA ILE A 487 28.52 43.03 9.12
C ILE A 487 28.85 44.39 9.73
N ASP A 488 29.31 44.41 10.98
CA ASP A 488 29.80 45.61 11.67
C ASP A 488 31.11 46.12 11.05
N ASN A 489 32.22 45.46 11.39
CA ASN A 489 33.56 45.90 11.03
C ASN A 489 34.01 45.24 9.73
N ARG A 490 33.59 45.84 8.61
CA ARG A 490 33.92 45.36 7.26
C ARG A 490 35.43 45.21 7.02
N ARG A 491 36.26 46.10 7.56
CA ARG A 491 37.73 46.04 7.37
C ARG A 491 38.34 44.83 8.07
N LEU A 492 37.93 44.56 9.31
CA LEU A 492 38.38 43.39 10.05
C LEU A 492 37.85 42.10 9.41
N TRP A 493 36.61 42.12 8.92
CA TRP A 493 36.00 41.00 8.18
C TRP A 493 36.80 40.63 6.94
N HIS A 494 37.20 41.60 6.10
CA HIS A 494 37.97 41.30 4.89
C HIS A 494 39.35 40.69 5.18
N ASN A 495 40.06 41.16 6.22
CA ASN A 495 41.33 40.55 6.63
C ASN A 495 41.13 39.14 7.19
N PHE A 496 40.10 38.96 8.03
CA PHE A 496 39.73 37.68 8.59
C PHE A 496 39.41 36.65 7.51
N ASP A 497 38.55 37.02 6.55
CA ASP A 497 38.13 36.19 5.42
C ASP A 497 39.33 35.78 4.55
N TYR A 498 40.25 36.72 4.28
CA TYR A 498 41.48 36.42 3.51
C TYR A 498 42.32 35.29 4.14
N PHE A 499 42.62 35.35 5.44
CA PHE A 499 43.37 34.30 6.11
C PHE A 499 42.57 33.00 6.21
N TYR A 500 41.27 33.09 6.47
CA TYR A 500 40.41 31.93 6.64
C TYR A 500 40.12 31.17 5.35
N ILE A 501 40.26 31.78 4.18
CA ILE A 501 40.17 31.07 2.90
C ILE A 501 41.17 29.91 2.86
N PHE A 502 42.42 30.11 3.29
CA PHE A 502 43.45 29.06 3.29
C PHE A 502 43.13 27.92 4.27
N VAL A 503 42.66 28.25 5.48
CA VAL A 503 42.23 27.26 6.47
C VAL A 503 41.00 26.48 5.97
N ASN A 504 40.05 27.17 5.33
CA ASN A 504 38.82 26.59 4.82
C ASN A 504 39.03 25.66 3.61
N ILE A 505 40.15 25.75 2.89
CA ILE A 505 40.50 24.73 1.88
C ILE A 505 40.73 23.37 2.55
N VAL A 506 41.45 23.33 3.68
CA VAL A 506 41.72 22.10 4.43
C VAL A 506 40.44 21.57 5.09
N VAL A 507 39.68 22.43 5.78
CA VAL A 507 38.37 22.06 6.35
C VAL A 507 37.40 21.59 5.26
N GLY A 508 37.46 22.20 4.07
CA GLY A 508 36.69 21.85 2.88
C GLY A 508 36.95 20.42 2.39
N LEU A 509 38.21 19.96 2.42
CA LEU A 509 38.57 18.57 2.07
C LEU A 509 37.89 17.55 2.98
N PHE A 510 37.92 17.78 4.30
CA PHE A 510 37.23 16.93 5.27
C PHE A 510 35.71 17.00 5.12
N SER A 511 35.15 18.18 4.84
CA SER A 511 33.72 18.37 4.58
C SER A 511 33.26 17.62 3.32
N TYR A 512 34.08 17.58 2.28
CA TYR A 512 33.81 16.79 1.07
C TYR A 512 33.81 15.29 1.36
N LEU A 513 34.80 14.78 2.10
CA LEU A 513 34.82 13.38 2.52
C LEU A 513 33.57 13.03 3.35
N ALA A 514 33.21 13.90 4.31
CA ALA A 514 31.99 13.74 5.10
C ALA A 514 30.72 13.78 4.23
N ARG A 515 30.70 14.56 3.15
CA ARG A 515 29.59 14.60 2.17
C ARG A 515 29.44 13.26 1.46
N VAL A 516 30.53 12.66 0.99
CA VAL A 516 30.53 11.34 0.34
C VAL A 516 30.08 10.25 1.33
N LEU A 517 30.64 10.25 2.54
CA LEU A 517 30.27 9.27 3.58
C LEU A 517 28.80 9.36 3.97
N LYS A 518 28.26 10.57 4.16
CA LYS A 518 26.83 10.77 4.41
C LYS A 518 25.99 10.25 3.23
N ALA A 519 26.37 10.55 1.99
CA ALA A 519 25.64 10.08 0.82
C ALA A 519 25.59 8.55 0.75
N LEU A 520 26.74 7.87 0.94
CA LEU A 520 26.82 6.41 0.97
C LEU A 520 25.99 5.82 2.12
N LEU A 521 26.04 6.43 3.31
CA LEU A 521 25.24 6.02 4.47
C LEU A 521 23.73 6.13 4.19
N PHE A 522 23.26 7.27 3.67
CA PHE A 522 21.84 7.45 3.35
C PHE A 522 21.38 6.49 2.25
N ILE A 523 22.22 6.21 1.26
CA ILE A 523 21.94 5.19 0.24
C ILE A 523 21.81 3.82 0.93
N ALA A 524 22.82 3.36 1.68
CA ALA A 524 22.79 2.05 2.33
C ALA A 524 21.61 1.86 3.30
N LEU A 525 21.16 2.92 3.97
CA LEU A 525 20.07 2.84 4.95
C LEU A 525 18.66 2.96 4.33
N PHE A 526 18.49 3.73 3.26
CA PHE A 526 17.16 4.07 2.72
C PHE A 526 16.89 3.56 1.31
N PHE A 527 17.80 2.80 0.69
CA PHE A 527 17.62 2.27 -0.68
C PHE A 527 16.38 1.38 -0.84
N SER A 528 15.92 0.75 0.25
CA SER A 528 14.74 -0.13 0.27
C SER A 528 13.40 0.62 0.12
N ARG A 529 13.42 1.94 0.31
CA ARG A 529 12.22 2.78 0.36
C ARG A 529 11.93 3.40 -1.01
N LEU A 530 10.72 3.17 -1.51
CA LEU A 530 10.23 3.78 -2.76
C LEU A 530 9.44 5.08 -2.54
N ASP A 531 9.13 5.45 -1.29
CA ASP A 531 8.33 6.63 -0.98
C ASP A 531 9.12 7.95 -1.02
N LYS A 532 10.45 7.86 -0.99
CA LYS A 532 11.36 8.99 -1.15
C LYS A 532 12.20 8.78 -2.40
N CYS A 533 12.42 9.86 -3.13
CA CYS A 533 13.28 9.83 -4.29
C CYS A 533 14.76 9.82 -3.88
N VAL A 534 15.57 8.97 -4.52
CA VAL A 534 17.03 8.93 -4.31
C VAL A 534 17.74 10.04 -5.09
N THR A 535 17.13 10.51 -6.18
CA THR A 535 17.72 11.52 -7.05
C THR A 535 17.53 12.94 -6.51
N LEU A 536 18.28 13.88 -7.08
CA LEU A 536 18.12 15.31 -6.83
C LEU A 536 16.70 15.76 -7.23
N ASN A 537 16.19 16.80 -6.58
CA ASN A 537 14.80 17.26 -6.76
C ASN A 537 14.39 17.44 -8.24
N ASP A 538 15.28 17.92 -9.11
CA ASP A 538 14.96 18.15 -10.53
C ASP A 538 14.96 16.89 -11.38
N TYR A 539 15.56 15.81 -10.88
CA TYR A 539 15.69 14.51 -11.53
C TYR A 539 14.80 13.45 -10.89
N GLU A 540 13.79 13.85 -10.11
CA GLU A 540 12.82 12.92 -9.48
C GLU A 540 12.14 11.99 -10.50
N GLY A 541 11.96 12.45 -11.74
CA GLY A 541 11.36 11.66 -12.82
C GLY A 541 12.25 10.53 -13.38
N TRP A 542 13.54 10.50 -13.02
CA TRP A 542 14.46 9.43 -13.44
C TRP A 542 14.42 8.24 -12.48
N ASP A 543 13.97 8.45 -11.25
CA ASP A 543 13.76 7.39 -10.27
C ASP A 543 12.49 6.60 -10.61
N GLN A 544 12.68 5.40 -11.16
CA GLN A 544 11.57 4.53 -11.53
C GLN A 544 10.83 4.00 -10.30
N GLY A 545 11.52 3.83 -9.17
CA GLY A 545 10.96 3.38 -7.92
C GLY A 545 9.98 4.39 -7.36
N TYR A 546 10.42 5.64 -7.23
CA TYR A 546 9.58 6.75 -6.79
C TYR A 546 8.38 6.98 -7.74
N ARG A 547 8.59 6.90 -9.06
CA ARG A 547 7.50 7.01 -10.04
C ARG A 547 6.46 5.90 -9.92
N ALA A 548 6.89 4.66 -9.70
CA ALA A 548 5.98 3.55 -9.48
C ALA A 548 5.13 3.77 -8.20
N TYR A 549 5.75 4.27 -7.13
CA TYR A 549 5.04 4.64 -5.90
C TYR A 549 3.99 5.74 -6.13
N ILE A 550 4.34 6.83 -6.83
CA ILE A 550 3.39 7.90 -7.16
C ILE A 550 2.25 7.38 -8.05
N GLY A 551 2.54 6.54 -9.04
CA GLY A 551 1.53 5.91 -9.89
C GLY A 551 0.54 5.05 -9.08
N PHE A 552 1.05 4.19 -8.19
CA PHE A 552 0.23 3.41 -7.26
C PHE A 552 -0.65 4.30 -6.39
N LEU A 553 -0.06 5.35 -5.83
CA LEU A 553 -0.72 6.27 -4.92
C LEU A 553 -1.86 7.05 -5.61
N MET A 554 -1.66 7.48 -6.85
CA MET A 554 -2.69 8.14 -7.67
C MET A 554 -3.85 7.18 -8.02
N LEU A 555 -3.55 5.93 -8.34
CA LEU A 555 -4.55 4.91 -8.62
C LEU A 555 -5.44 4.64 -7.40
N ASP A 556 -4.81 4.46 -6.22
CA ASP A 556 -5.53 4.21 -4.98
C ASP A 556 -6.37 5.42 -4.56
N HIS A 557 -5.90 6.64 -4.85
CA HIS A 557 -6.67 7.85 -4.62
C HIS A 557 -7.89 7.96 -5.53
N TYR A 558 -7.76 7.63 -6.81
CA TYR A 558 -8.84 7.76 -7.80
C TYR A 558 -10.00 6.81 -7.51
N TYR A 559 -9.70 5.51 -7.32
CA TYR A 559 -10.74 4.49 -7.08
C TYR A 559 -11.11 4.35 -5.59
N GLY A 560 -10.16 4.59 -4.69
CA GLY A 560 -10.31 4.39 -3.25
C GLY A 560 -10.69 5.65 -2.46
N ASN A 561 -11.33 6.62 -3.11
CA ASN A 561 -11.76 7.85 -2.44
C ASN A 561 -13.05 7.61 -1.63
N PRO A 562 -13.00 7.65 -0.29
CA PRO A 562 -14.17 7.37 0.55
C PRO A 562 -15.31 8.38 0.33
N TYR A 563 -15.00 9.61 -0.07
CA TYR A 563 -16.03 10.63 -0.35
C TYR A 563 -16.86 10.27 -1.58
N LEU A 564 -16.20 9.80 -2.65
CA LEU A 564 -16.86 9.43 -3.90
C LEU A 564 -17.66 8.14 -3.73
N VAL A 565 -17.05 7.11 -3.14
CA VAL A 565 -17.70 5.81 -2.92
C VAL A 565 -18.95 5.96 -2.06
N LEU A 566 -18.87 6.73 -0.97
CA LEU A 566 -20.03 6.97 -0.10
C LEU A 566 -21.12 7.78 -0.81
N ALA A 567 -20.75 8.79 -1.61
CA ALA A 567 -21.72 9.56 -2.39
C ALA A 567 -22.49 8.67 -3.37
N VAL A 568 -21.77 7.85 -4.15
CA VAL A 568 -22.39 6.91 -5.10
C VAL A 568 -23.27 5.89 -4.38
N ALA A 569 -22.81 5.32 -3.27
CA ALA A 569 -23.58 4.36 -2.48
C ALA A 569 -24.90 4.97 -1.96
N ASN A 570 -24.87 6.23 -1.50
CA ASN A 570 -26.08 6.94 -1.08
C ASN A 570 -27.02 7.25 -2.25
N PHE A 571 -26.49 7.60 -3.44
CA PHE A 571 -27.33 7.80 -4.62
C PHE A 571 -28.00 6.50 -5.08
N ALA A 572 -27.27 5.39 -5.07
CA ALA A 572 -27.78 4.08 -5.46
C ALA A 572 -28.87 3.58 -4.49
N SER A 573 -28.69 3.76 -3.18
CA SER A 573 -29.68 3.34 -2.18
C SER A 573 -30.99 4.15 -2.27
N HIS A 574 -30.92 5.42 -2.69
CA HIS A 574 -32.12 6.21 -2.92
C HIS A 574 -32.90 5.78 -4.17
N GLN A 575 -32.23 5.39 -5.27
CA GLN A 575 -32.90 4.92 -6.48
C GLN A 575 -33.65 3.59 -6.29
N SER A 576 -33.13 2.68 -5.47
CA SER A 576 -33.78 1.38 -5.22
C SER A 576 -35.06 1.54 -4.40
N VAL A 577 -35.07 2.45 -3.41
CA VAL A 577 -36.26 2.75 -2.60
C VAL A 577 -37.38 3.37 -3.44
N ASP A 578 -37.05 4.33 -4.32
CA ASP A 578 -38.04 4.95 -5.21
C ASP A 578 -38.61 3.94 -6.22
N SER A 579 -37.80 2.98 -6.68
CA SER A 579 -38.22 1.89 -7.58
C SER A 579 -39.15 0.89 -6.89
N HIS A 580 -38.87 0.50 -5.65
CA HIS A 580 -39.74 -0.37 -4.86
C HIS A 580 -41.08 0.30 -4.50
N GLN A 581 -41.07 1.61 -4.22
CA GLN A 581 -42.29 2.38 -4.01
C GLN A 581 -43.13 2.53 -5.29
N ALA A 582 -42.51 2.63 -6.47
CA ALA A 582 -43.22 2.67 -7.75
C ALA A 582 -43.91 1.33 -8.11
N LEU A 583 -43.34 0.20 -7.67
CA LEU A 583 -43.91 -1.14 -7.86
C LEU A 583 -45.03 -1.50 -6.88
N MET A 584 -45.07 -0.87 -5.70
CA MET A 584 -46.10 -1.10 -4.67
C MET A 584 -47.32 -0.16 -4.78
N GLN A 585 -47.37 0.74 -5.77
CA GLN A 585 -48.56 1.56 -5.98
C GLN A 585 -49.70 0.72 -6.58
N PRO A 586 -50.88 0.62 -5.92
CA PRO A 586 -52.03 -0.07 -6.48
C PRO A 586 -52.51 0.64 -7.76
N ALA A 587 -52.82 -0.13 -8.80
CA ALA A 587 -53.26 0.38 -10.12
C ALA A 587 -54.63 1.10 -10.11
N SER A 588 -55.22 1.41 -8.95
CA SER A 588 -56.61 1.84 -8.81
C SER A 588 -56.84 3.36 -8.77
N THR A 589 -55.83 4.20 -9.00
CA THR A 589 -56.00 5.68 -9.01
C THR A 589 -55.56 6.36 -10.31
N ARG A 590 -55.70 5.68 -11.46
CA ARG A 590 -55.42 6.28 -12.79
C ARG A 590 -56.66 6.66 -13.61
N ASN A 591 -57.84 6.76 -12.98
CA ASN A 591 -59.05 7.26 -13.64
C ASN A 591 -59.62 8.47 -12.89
N SER A 592 -59.02 9.64 -13.07
CA SER A 592 -59.70 10.96 -13.03
C SER A 592 -58.69 12.08 -13.12
N SER A 593 -58.38 12.51 -14.34
CA SER A 593 -58.31 13.93 -14.72
C SER A 593 -57.82 13.96 -16.16
N GLY A 594 -58.72 14.42 -17.03
CA GLY A 594 -58.47 14.52 -18.45
C GLY A 594 -57.52 15.65 -18.80
N ASN A 595 -57.09 15.56 -20.06
CA ASN A 595 -56.49 16.60 -20.89
C ASN A 595 -54.97 16.76 -20.82
N GLY A 596 -54.29 16.11 -21.77
CA GLY A 596 -52.86 16.29 -22.03
C GLY A 596 -52.22 15.17 -22.85
N ASP A 597 -52.93 14.59 -23.81
CA ASP A 597 -52.35 13.65 -24.77
C ASP A 597 -51.36 14.40 -25.65
N ASN A 598 -50.05 14.17 -25.44
CA ASN A 598 -49.00 14.14 -26.48
C ASN A 598 -47.57 13.94 -25.93
N ALA A 599 -47.33 13.94 -24.61
CA ALA A 599 -45.97 13.75 -24.08
C ALA A 599 -45.62 12.29 -23.67
N ALA A 600 -46.60 11.42 -23.48
CA ALA A 600 -46.40 10.09 -22.87
C ALA A 600 -46.07 8.95 -23.86
N LYS A 601 -46.00 9.21 -25.17
CA LYS A 601 -45.80 8.17 -26.19
C LYS A 601 -44.34 7.93 -26.59
N ARG A 602 -43.38 8.74 -26.12
CA ARG A 602 -41.97 8.65 -26.58
C ARG A 602 -41.04 7.76 -25.75
N ASN A 603 -41.39 7.41 -24.51
CA ASN A 603 -40.50 6.66 -23.60
C ASN A 603 -40.97 5.23 -23.26
N ARG A 604 -41.89 4.65 -24.04
CA ARG A 604 -42.51 3.35 -23.71
C ARG A 604 -42.13 2.19 -24.64
N MET A 605 -40.95 2.25 -25.24
CA MET A 605 -40.35 1.10 -25.93
C MET A 605 -38.87 0.96 -25.55
N SER A 606 -38.59 0.14 -24.53
CA SER A 606 -37.49 -0.84 -24.53
C SER A 606 -37.16 -1.33 -23.11
N LEU A 607 -38.01 -2.11 -22.43
CA LEU A 607 -37.55 -3.06 -21.39
C LEU A 607 -38.64 -3.97 -20.80
N HIS A 608 -39.58 -4.46 -21.61
CA HIS A 608 -40.56 -5.42 -21.08
C HIS A 608 -40.82 -6.60 -22.02
N GLN A 609 -39.75 -7.32 -22.37
CA GLN A 609 -39.87 -8.63 -23.01
C GLN A 609 -38.65 -9.49 -22.72
N LYS A 610 -38.63 -10.09 -21.52
CA LYS A 610 -37.99 -11.39 -21.18
C LYS A 610 -37.92 -11.54 -19.66
N MET A 611 -39.00 -12.03 -19.06
CA MET A 611 -39.00 -12.94 -17.90
C MET A 611 -40.44 -13.18 -17.47
N SER A 612 -41.13 -14.02 -18.22
CA SER A 612 -42.20 -14.85 -17.68
C SER A 612 -42.30 -16.04 -18.62
N ASN A 613 -41.66 -17.15 -18.22
CA ASN A 613 -41.91 -18.51 -18.68
C ASN A 613 -40.92 -19.43 -17.95
N ARG A 614 -41.38 -20.02 -16.84
CA ARG A 614 -40.89 -21.20 -16.10
C ARG A 614 -41.34 -21.03 -14.64
N VAL A 615 -42.20 -21.83 -14.04
CA VAL A 615 -42.89 -23.07 -14.35
C VAL A 615 -44.09 -23.09 -13.40
N LEU A 616 -45.30 -23.39 -13.91
CA LEU A 616 -46.50 -23.62 -13.13
C LEU A 616 -47.12 -24.92 -13.66
N ALA A 617 -46.99 -26.00 -12.88
CA ALA A 617 -47.71 -27.28 -12.88
C ALA A 617 -47.00 -28.11 -11.82
N THR A 618 -47.59 -28.51 -10.69
CA THR A 618 -48.67 -29.50 -10.45
C THR A 618 -49.00 -29.40 -8.94
N SER A 619 -50.11 -29.79 -8.32
CA SER A 619 -51.37 -30.47 -8.62
C SER A 619 -52.24 -30.35 -7.34
N THR A 620 -53.54 -30.44 -7.51
CA THR A 620 -54.67 -30.33 -6.56
C THR A 620 -54.83 -31.46 -5.53
N SER A 621 -55.39 -31.17 -4.33
CA SER A 621 -56.52 -31.90 -3.69
C SER A 621 -56.99 -31.31 -2.34
N ASN A 622 -58.32 -31.03 -2.24
CA ASN A 622 -59.35 -31.17 -1.16
C ASN A 622 -58.90 -31.50 0.30
N ASP A 623 -59.50 -31.11 1.44
CA ASP A 623 -60.81 -30.55 1.86
C ASP A 623 -60.74 -30.14 3.39
N PRO A 624 -61.82 -29.74 4.13
CA PRO A 624 -61.85 -28.63 5.12
C PRO A 624 -62.07 -28.98 6.62
N TYR A 625 -61.90 -28.01 7.55
CA TYR A 625 -62.71 -27.82 8.81
C TYR A 625 -62.29 -26.55 9.62
N GLU A 626 -63.27 -25.87 10.23
CA GLU A 626 -63.21 -24.74 11.21
C GLU A 626 -63.24 -25.27 12.69
N PRO A 627 -63.35 -24.48 13.80
CA PRO A 627 -62.71 -23.24 14.29
C PRO A 627 -62.29 -23.32 15.82
N ARG A 628 -61.98 -22.16 16.45
CA ARG A 628 -61.71 -21.84 17.92
C ARG A 628 -60.23 -21.81 18.33
N SER A 629 -59.69 -20.91 19.17
CA SER A 629 -60.22 -19.90 20.13
C SER A 629 -59.06 -19.03 20.65
N ARG A 630 -59.32 -17.75 21.03
CA ARG A 630 -58.43 -16.87 21.84
C ARG A 630 -58.41 -17.30 23.32
N PRO A 631 -57.36 -16.93 24.10
CA PRO A 631 -57.45 -15.85 25.12
C PRO A 631 -56.17 -14.97 25.20
N LEU A 632 -56.22 -13.63 25.31
CA LEU A 632 -56.35 -12.72 26.47
C LEU A 632 -55.14 -12.64 27.46
N LEU A 633 -54.52 -11.44 27.53
CA LEU A 633 -53.79 -10.72 28.63
C LEU A 633 -52.62 -9.90 28.00
N ALA A 634 -52.64 -8.57 27.86
CA ALA A 634 -52.71 -7.42 28.79
C ALA A 634 -51.34 -6.95 29.35
N HIS A 635 -50.92 -5.74 28.92
CA HIS A 635 -49.96 -4.75 29.50
C HIS A 635 -48.51 -5.21 29.81
N SER A 636 -47.42 -4.45 29.60
CA SER A 636 -47.19 -3.02 29.41
C SER A 636 -45.73 -2.77 28.95
N ASP A 637 -45.52 -1.66 28.23
CA ASP A 637 -44.31 -0.82 28.16
C ASP A 637 -42.98 -1.40 27.64
N GLU A 638 -42.69 -1.14 26.36
CA GLU A 638 -41.35 -0.71 25.89
C GLU A 638 -41.44 -0.18 24.45
N GLU A 639 -41.66 1.13 24.32
CA GLU A 639 -41.64 1.82 23.03
C GLU A 639 -40.25 2.46 22.84
N ASN A 640 -39.37 1.78 22.09
CA ASN A 640 -38.37 2.45 21.28
C ASN A 640 -37.81 1.53 20.19
N SER A 641 -37.87 2.05 18.96
CA SER A 641 -37.09 1.68 17.78
C SER A 641 -37.78 0.80 16.70
N TYR A 642 -37.82 1.41 15.50
CA TYR A 642 -38.02 0.83 14.17
C TYR A 642 -39.42 0.36 13.74
N HIS A 643 -40.37 1.29 13.57
CA HIS A 643 -41.37 1.16 12.51
C HIS A 643 -41.79 2.54 11.99
N THR A 644 -41.08 3.08 11.00
CA THR A 644 -41.67 4.13 10.15
C THR A 644 -42.53 3.45 9.09
N ILE A 645 -43.80 3.23 9.43
CA ILE A 645 -44.84 2.84 8.46
C ILE A 645 -44.91 3.93 7.39
N ALA A 646 -44.56 3.56 6.15
CA ALA A 646 -44.57 4.45 5.00
C ALA A 646 -46.02 4.81 4.61
N ARG A 647 -46.40 6.08 4.77
CA ARG A 647 -47.60 6.64 4.13
C ARG A 647 -47.31 6.94 2.64
N PRO A 648 -48.32 6.91 1.75
CA PRO A 648 -48.16 7.32 0.36
C PRO A 648 -47.70 8.79 0.28
N ARG A 649 -46.78 9.12 -0.63
CA ARG A 649 -46.32 10.50 -0.85
C ARG A 649 -47.42 11.29 -1.58
N ASP A 650 -48.02 12.26 -0.89
CA ASP A 650 -48.83 13.31 -1.51
C ASP A 650 -47.98 14.18 -2.45
N PRO A 651 -48.51 14.66 -3.59
CA PRO A 651 -47.77 15.51 -4.54
C PRO A 651 -47.23 16.82 -3.93
N ASP A 652 -47.85 17.32 -2.86
CA ASP A 652 -47.41 18.50 -2.11
C ASP A 652 -46.11 18.28 -1.32
N SER A 653 -45.78 17.01 -1.00
CA SER A 653 -44.53 16.63 -0.32
C SER A 653 -43.28 16.86 -1.19
N ALA A 654 -43.43 16.82 -2.52
CA ALA A 654 -42.33 17.10 -3.45
C ALA A 654 -41.94 18.59 -3.45
N GLY A 655 -42.92 19.48 -3.27
CA GLY A 655 -42.71 20.93 -3.10
C GLY A 655 -41.96 21.24 -1.80
N TYR A 656 -42.38 20.63 -0.69
CA TYR A 656 -41.71 20.77 0.62
C TYR A 656 -40.26 20.26 0.59
N THR A 657 -40.03 19.13 -0.09
CA THR A 657 -38.68 18.57 -0.26
C THR A 657 -37.77 19.49 -1.09
N LYS A 658 -38.29 20.08 -2.17
CA LYS A 658 -37.56 21.08 -2.97
C LYS A 658 -37.28 22.36 -2.19
N ALA A 659 -38.22 22.84 -1.39
CA ALA A 659 -38.03 24.01 -0.54
C ALA A 659 -36.92 23.77 0.49
N ARG A 660 -36.93 22.62 1.18
CA ARG A 660 -35.90 22.23 2.15
C ARG A 660 -34.51 22.13 1.51
N LEU A 661 -34.41 21.55 0.30
CA LEU A 661 -33.16 21.49 -0.46
C LEU A 661 -32.63 22.89 -0.79
N ARG A 662 -33.49 23.82 -1.22
CA ARG A 662 -33.11 25.22 -1.49
C ARG A 662 -32.55 25.91 -0.24
N TRP A 663 -33.20 25.71 0.91
CA TRP A 663 -32.72 26.24 2.20
C TRP A 663 -31.39 25.63 2.63
N GLN A 664 -31.21 24.31 2.47
CA GLN A 664 -29.93 23.65 2.77
C GLN A 664 -28.79 24.19 1.89
N VAL A 665 -29.05 24.35 0.59
CA VAL A 665 -28.09 24.94 -0.34
C VAL A 665 -27.74 26.37 0.03
N ALA A 666 -28.73 27.19 0.39
CA ALA A 666 -28.51 28.56 0.86
C ALA A 666 -27.66 28.58 2.14
N TYR A 667 -27.99 27.73 3.11
CA TYR A 667 -27.23 27.56 4.36
C TYR A 667 -25.78 27.15 4.12
N THR A 668 -25.53 26.21 3.20
CA THR A 668 -24.17 25.79 2.85
C THR A 668 -23.37 26.92 2.20
N LEU A 669 -24.00 27.70 1.30
CA LEU A 669 -23.34 28.84 0.66
C LEU A 669 -23.04 29.99 1.63
N LEU A 670 -23.96 30.30 2.55
CA LEU A 670 -23.76 31.32 3.58
C LEU A 670 -22.54 30.99 4.45
N ASN A 671 -22.38 29.72 4.82
CA ASN A 671 -21.26 29.26 5.63
C ASN A 671 -19.97 29.03 4.83
N ASN A 672 -20.00 29.09 3.49
CA ASN A 672 -18.85 28.86 2.62
C ASN A 672 -18.84 29.86 1.44
N PRO A 673 -18.52 31.15 1.69
CA PRO A 673 -18.65 32.21 0.70
C PRO A 673 -17.73 32.03 -0.52
N HIS A 674 -16.57 31.40 -0.35
CA HIS A 674 -15.62 31.11 -1.44
C HIS A 674 -16.18 30.13 -2.50
N ILE A 675 -17.22 29.36 -2.19
CA ILE A 675 -17.87 28.43 -3.13
C ILE A 675 -18.87 29.15 -4.04
N ILE A 676 -19.37 30.32 -3.64
CA ILE A 676 -20.33 31.12 -4.42
C ILE A 676 -19.80 31.47 -5.83
N PRO A 677 -18.59 32.05 -6.00
CA PRO A 677 -18.07 32.35 -7.33
C PRO A 677 -17.83 31.08 -8.16
N LEU A 678 -17.31 30.00 -7.56
CA LEU A 678 -17.10 28.72 -8.24
C LEU A 678 -18.42 28.14 -8.78
N ARG A 679 -19.47 28.17 -7.95
CA ARG A 679 -20.80 27.70 -8.35
C ARG A 679 -21.38 28.55 -9.48
N LYS A 680 -21.27 29.88 -9.41
CA LYS A 680 -21.74 30.79 -10.47
C LYS A 680 -21.01 30.55 -11.79
N HIS A 681 -19.68 30.39 -11.74
CA HIS A 681 -18.85 30.10 -12.91
C HIS A 681 -19.26 28.77 -13.57
N HIS A 682 -19.35 27.68 -12.81
CA HIS A 682 -19.73 26.36 -13.34
C HIS A 682 -21.17 26.29 -13.85
N LEU A 683 -22.12 26.98 -13.20
CA LEU A 683 -23.49 27.13 -13.71
C LEU A 683 -23.49 27.86 -15.05
N GLY A 684 -22.69 28.93 -15.18
CA GLY A 684 -22.46 29.63 -16.43
C GLY A 684 -21.92 28.70 -17.52
N THR A 685 -20.85 27.94 -17.23
CA THR A 685 -20.27 26.99 -18.20
C THR A 685 -21.26 25.89 -18.61
N SER A 686 -22.06 25.35 -17.68
CA SER A 686 -23.07 24.33 -17.98
C SER A 686 -24.22 24.84 -18.84
N LEU A 687 -24.63 26.09 -18.65
CA LEU A 687 -25.67 26.73 -19.46
C LEU A 687 -25.16 26.96 -20.89
N PHE A 688 -23.90 27.39 -21.05
CA PHE A 688 -23.26 27.50 -22.37
C PHE A 688 -23.10 26.13 -23.07
N SER A 689 -22.73 25.05 -22.37
CA SER A 689 -22.60 23.72 -22.99
C SER A 689 -23.93 23.10 -23.42
N VAL A 690 -25.01 23.36 -22.67
CA VAL A 690 -26.37 22.91 -23.05
C VAL A 690 -26.90 23.69 -24.25
N GLN A 691 -26.55 24.97 -24.38
CA GLN A 691 -26.97 25.82 -25.50
C GLN A 691 -26.27 25.44 -26.82
N TYR A 692 -25.03 24.97 -26.78
CA TYR A 692 -24.32 24.45 -27.96
C TYR A 692 -24.87 23.10 -28.46
N GLN A 693 -25.46 22.26 -27.60
CA GLN A 693 -26.10 21.01 -28.04
C GLN A 693 -27.47 21.23 -28.71
N LEU A 694 -28.12 22.37 -28.49
CA LEU A 694 -29.42 22.71 -29.08
C LEU A 694 -29.33 23.43 -30.43
N VAL A 695 -28.11 23.76 -30.91
CA VAL A 695 -27.90 24.55 -32.15
C VAL A 695 -27.13 23.78 -33.23
N ALA A 696 -26.75 22.52 -33.03
CA ALA A 696 -26.11 21.73 -34.09
C ALA A 696 -27.17 21.13 -35.05
N PRO A 697 -27.20 21.51 -36.34
CA PRO A 697 -28.03 20.81 -37.31
C PRO A 697 -27.41 19.43 -37.58
N SER A 698 -28.28 18.42 -37.58
CA SER A 698 -27.98 17.05 -37.99
C SER A 698 -27.37 17.02 -39.39
N SER A 699 -26.06 16.77 -39.48
CA SER A 699 -25.45 16.27 -40.71
C SER A 699 -24.51 15.13 -40.36
N SER A 700 -24.93 13.95 -40.79
CA SER A 700 -24.19 12.70 -40.79
C SER A 700 -23.07 12.78 -41.82
N VAL A 701 -21.80 12.79 -41.38
CA VAL A 701 -20.68 12.40 -42.23
C VAL A 701 -19.71 11.57 -41.40
N THR A 702 -19.64 10.29 -41.74
CA THR A 702 -18.62 9.32 -41.32
C THR A 702 -17.24 9.76 -41.83
N PRO A 703 -16.15 9.68 -41.04
CA PRO A 703 -14.82 9.75 -41.60
C PRO A 703 -14.36 8.34 -41.98
N SER A 704 -14.34 8.08 -43.28
CA SER A 704 -13.57 6.99 -43.89
C SER A 704 -12.08 7.30 -43.82
N THR A 705 -11.31 6.28 -43.47
CA THR A 705 -9.86 6.17 -43.63
C THR A 705 -9.40 6.51 -45.05
N SER A 706 -8.41 7.40 -45.19
CA SER A 706 -7.37 7.24 -46.21
C SER A 706 -6.12 8.02 -45.80
N SER A 707 -5.00 7.31 -45.96
CA SER A 707 -3.62 7.77 -45.93
C SER A 707 -3.34 8.81 -47.00
N ASP A 708 -2.57 9.85 -46.67
CA ASP A 708 -1.49 10.28 -47.56
C ASP A 708 -0.43 11.13 -46.84
N ALA A 709 0.78 10.99 -47.36
CA ALA A 709 2.04 11.38 -46.76
C ALA A 709 2.50 12.80 -47.12
N SER A 710 3.54 13.23 -46.39
CA SER A 710 4.63 14.14 -46.78
C SER A 710 4.54 15.65 -46.46
N ARG A 711 5.51 16.06 -45.60
CA ARG A 711 6.41 17.25 -45.60
C ARG A 711 6.59 17.76 -44.17
N SER A 712 7.73 17.49 -43.52
CA SER A 712 8.90 18.41 -43.39
C SER A 712 8.47 19.87 -43.13
N SER A 713 8.87 20.61 -42.11
CA SER A 713 10.26 20.84 -41.64
C SER A 713 10.22 21.77 -40.39
N THR A 714 11.14 21.55 -39.45
CA THR A 714 11.99 22.54 -38.72
C THR A 714 11.41 23.71 -37.89
N THR A 715 12.10 23.92 -36.74
CA THR A 715 12.24 25.14 -35.90
C THR A 715 11.01 25.58 -35.10
N LEU A 716 11.05 25.79 -33.77
CA LEU A 716 12.09 26.24 -32.83
C LEU A 716 11.90 25.56 -31.46
#